data_AF-A0A1V5MH61-F1
#
_entry.id   AF-A0A1V5MH61-F1
#
_cell.length_a   1.000
_cell.length_b   1.000
_cell.length_c   1.000
_cell.angle_alpha   90.00
_cell.angle_beta   90.00
_cell.angle_gamma   90.00
#
_symmetry.space_group_name_H-M   'P 1'
#
loop_
_entity.id
_entity.type
_entity.pdbx_description
1 polymer ?
#
loop_
_entity_poly.entity_id
_entity_poly.type
_entity_poly.pdbx_seq_one_letter_code
_entity_poly.pdbx_strand_id
1 'polypeptide(L)'
;MERLKNSIIRPAAPLLWAATVFLMLAAAAGTASSQADWPEGWEYRMALEVDSGRLDAAGDRLAILDFCGAARPDGADLRLFDESGSSVPFQLLQAGPGQRYRILFPASRGRCRLYFGNPAAAAPAPADFPIRRGLWLEVYERKGDRVDTWEEARAVAEASRRTGRRLGRAAWKQVWDGANPFGPEKDVVKIYTGYFRSEAGVYEFATSSGGASFLLIDGQLTAAWPGWHGAEPFIRPARTGKVTLTAGIHELAYYQFSRSGQEITAAAVKRPGEKDFQVIPADFFLPLAGAIPVNLERRGKPVAAALTWENTHYLRRENWELLTFRFFDLSHPDSEIEVRQWDFGDGQSAVGRNPLHTYLKPGLYPVTLTVRGRRGAGSDRVRLTVPVEQNYGEMRLPSRSLEAYLEEFDRLDLDRLGNEELGILAQLYQSYDRSEAAYRCYRNLAGRRLSSEERRRAGAVAAALAVRERDYAGAAELYRQLLAERPAPEFLVKLGWVQLRLGELDQADTLFRQAETAAGARPEERRLATIGRGDVLRQRGEAEAARQAYLPLTERGNLESRNGWYDQQVLYYVRQKDFFTAWERLEAWGEELPLVKLEGAWSILAARIGLERKDYDGARQELETFLKVTDSEAGNAYRPGAVYLLGQVWEAQGERARARGFYQQVVDRYPGTSWAGLAADRIKK
;
A
#
# COMPACT_ATOMS: atom_id res chain seq x y z
N MET A 1 22.80 -9.87 -3.27
CA MET A 1 22.12 -8.64 -3.76
C MET A 1 22.71 -8.05 -5.05
N GLU A 2 23.76 -8.61 -5.67
CA GLU A 2 24.32 -8.09 -6.95
C GLU A 2 24.05 -8.95 -8.20
N ARG A 3 23.58 -10.20 -8.07
CA ARG A 3 23.28 -11.08 -9.23
C ARG A 3 21.88 -10.93 -9.84
N LEU A 4 21.04 -10.05 -9.31
CA LEU A 4 19.69 -9.77 -9.81
C LEU A 4 19.61 -8.58 -10.78
N LYS A 5 20.75 -7.92 -11.08
CA LYS A 5 20.76 -6.66 -11.84
C LYS A 5 20.81 -6.78 -13.37
N ASN A 6 21.12 -7.95 -13.94
CA ASN A 6 21.59 -8.00 -15.35
C ASN A 6 20.85 -8.92 -16.34
N SER A 7 19.67 -9.50 -16.03
CA SER A 7 19.02 -10.42 -17.00
C SER A 7 17.50 -10.28 -17.12
N ILE A 8 16.95 -9.08 -16.92
CA ILE A 8 15.54 -8.81 -17.22
C ILE A 8 15.50 -7.86 -18.42
N ILE A 9 15.01 -8.44 -19.52
CA ILE A 9 14.52 -7.84 -20.77
C ILE A 9 14.31 -6.34 -20.62
N ARG A 10 15.10 -5.52 -21.34
CA ARG A 10 14.81 -4.11 -21.53
C ARG A 10 13.50 -4.01 -22.30
N PRO A 11 12.38 -3.55 -21.73
CA PRO A 11 11.23 -3.19 -22.54
C PRO A 11 11.64 -1.94 -23.32
N ALA A 12 11.56 -2.00 -24.65
CA ALA A 12 11.60 -0.81 -25.47
C ALA A 12 10.52 0.16 -24.98
N ALA A 13 10.90 1.43 -24.83
CA ALA A 13 9.98 2.48 -24.39
C ALA A 13 8.76 2.59 -25.31
N PRO A 14 7.58 2.90 -24.74
CA PRO A 14 6.72 3.86 -25.39
C PRO A 14 6.33 4.96 -24.39
N LEU A 15 7.00 6.11 -24.52
CA LEU A 15 6.33 7.41 -24.42
C LEU A 15 5.38 7.49 -25.62
N LEU A 16 4.11 7.92 -25.45
CA LEU A 16 3.22 8.53 -26.47
C LEU A 16 1.71 8.21 -26.30
N TRP A 17 1.13 8.24 -25.10
CA TRP A 17 -0.33 8.44 -24.99
C TRP A 17 -0.68 9.71 -24.21
N ALA A 18 -0.24 9.86 -22.96
CA ALA A 18 -0.50 11.09 -22.21
C ALA A 18 0.24 12.34 -22.76
N ALA A 19 1.43 12.16 -23.35
CA ALA A 19 2.18 13.25 -23.99
C ALA A 19 1.62 13.64 -25.37
N THR A 20 0.96 12.73 -26.07
CA THR A 20 0.35 12.98 -27.39
C THR A 20 -0.93 13.80 -27.25
N VAL A 21 -1.66 13.64 -26.15
CA VAL A 21 -2.73 14.57 -25.74
C VAL A 21 -2.19 15.98 -25.51
N PHE A 22 -0.91 16.13 -25.14
CA PHE A 22 -0.31 17.41 -24.76
C PHE A 22 0.19 18.28 -25.92
N LEU A 23 0.43 17.71 -27.11
CA LEU A 23 0.95 18.46 -28.26
C LEU A 23 -0.12 18.89 -29.28
N MET A 24 -1.38 18.45 -29.13
CA MET A 24 -2.50 18.89 -30.00
C MET A 24 -3.47 19.87 -29.33
N LEU A 25 -3.31 20.18 -28.03
CA LEU A 25 -4.19 21.13 -27.32
C LEU A 25 -3.97 22.60 -27.70
N ALA A 26 -2.97 22.91 -28.54
CA ALA A 26 -2.64 24.30 -28.92
C ALA A 26 -3.22 24.74 -30.28
N ALA A 27 -3.88 23.86 -31.05
CA ALA A 27 -4.31 24.17 -32.41
C ALA A 27 -5.76 23.73 -32.70
N ALA A 28 -6.71 24.17 -31.88
CA ALA A 28 -8.13 24.08 -32.22
C ALA A 28 -8.91 25.32 -31.76
N ALA A 29 -8.43 26.52 -32.12
CA ALA A 29 -9.32 27.67 -32.22
C ALA A 29 -10.23 27.44 -33.44
N GLY A 30 -11.46 26.96 -33.23
CA GLY A 30 -12.34 26.63 -34.34
C GLY A 30 -13.78 26.33 -33.92
N THR A 31 -14.59 27.39 -33.91
CA THR A 31 -16.07 27.46 -33.84
C THR A 31 -16.73 26.89 -32.60
N ALA A 32 -17.11 27.78 -31.67
CA ALA A 32 -18.17 27.51 -30.71
C ALA A 32 -19.44 27.10 -31.46
N SER A 33 -19.80 25.80 -31.39
CA SER A 33 -21.10 25.31 -31.84
C SER A 33 -22.17 25.94 -30.97
N SER A 34 -23.09 26.67 -31.61
CA SER A 34 -24.20 27.31 -30.91
C SER A 34 -25.01 26.29 -30.10
N GLN A 35 -25.58 26.73 -28.96
CA GLN A 35 -26.51 25.91 -28.16
C GLN A 35 -27.71 25.36 -28.96
N ALA A 36 -27.96 25.88 -30.16
CA ALA A 36 -29.09 25.50 -31.02
C ALA A 36 -28.98 24.09 -31.61
N ASP A 37 -27.78 23.51 -31.69
CA ASP A 37 -27.56 22.15 -32.24
C ASP A 37 -27.51 21.05 -31.16
N TRP A 38 -27.83 21.38 -29.89
CA TRP A 38 -27.79 20.43 -28.78
C TRP A 38 -29.13 19.69 -28.65
N PRO A 39 -29.21 18.37 -28.96
CA PRO A 39 -30.46 17.63 -28.92
C PRO A 39 -31.07 17.61 -27.50
N GLU A 40 -32.40 17.73 -27.42
CA GLU A 40 -33.09 17.77 -26.13
C GLU A 40 -32.91 16.45 -25.33
N GLY A 41 -32.81 16.57 -24.00
CA GLY A 41 -32.63 15.44 -23.09
C GLY A 41 -31.20 14.92 -22.94
N TRP A 42 -30.25 15.41 -23.75
CA TRP A 42 -28.83 15.02 -23.67
C TRP A 42 -28.06 15.96 -22.75
N GLU A 43 -27.39 15.43 -21.73
CA GLU A 43 -26.69 16.24 -20.73
C GLU A 43 -25.24 16.54 -21.12
N TYR A 44 -24.56 15.61 -21.78
CA TYR A 44 -23.14 15.72 -22.12
C TYR A 44 -22.91 15.54 -23.63
N ARG A 45 -21.92 16.26 -24.15
CA ARG A 45 -21.35 16.00 -25.48
C ARG A 45 -19.83 16.14 -25.46
N MET A 46 -19.13 15.38 -26.29
CA MET A 46 -17.70 15.52 -26.53
C MET A 46 -17.39 15.38 -28.02
N ALA A 47 -16.42 16.16 -28.51
CA ALA A 47 -15.88 15.97 -29.84
C ALA A 47 -14.81 14.88 -29.82
N LEU A 48 -14.60 14.21 -30.94
CA LEU A 48 -13.62 13.12 -31.09
C LEU A 48 -12.69 13.43 -32.25
N GLU A 49 -11.39 13.26 -32.02
CA GLU A 49 -10.37 13.29 -33.07
C GLU A 49 -9.84 11.88 -33.32
N VAL A 50 -9.88 11.44 -34.59
CA VAL A 50 -9.46 10.10 -35.00
C VAL A 50 -8.04 10.17 -35.56
N ASP A 51 -7.14 9.32 -35.03
CA ASP A 51 -5.77 9.17 -35.54
C ASP A 51 -5.78 8.50 -36.92
N SER A 52 -5.82 9.32 -37.97
CA SER A 52 -5.83 8.85 -39.35
C SER A 52 -4.50 8.25 -39.82
N GLY A 53 -3.40 8.45 -39.10
CA GLY A 53 -2.06 7.98 -39.49
C GLY A 53 -1.89 6.46 -39.39
N ARG A 54 -2.77 5.78 -38.65
CA ARG A 54 -2.79 4.32 -38.47
C ARG A 54 -3.78 3.59 -39.38
N LEU A 55 -4.50 4.33 -40.23
CA LEU A 55 -5.41 3.78 -41.22
C LEU A 55 -4.62 3.46 -42.49
N ASP A 56 -4.42 2.17 -42.81
CA ASP A 56 -3.89 1.82 -44.13
C ASP A 56 -4.96 2.03 -45.23
N ALA A 57 -4.52 2.15 -46.48
CA ALA A 57 -5.41 2.42 -47.61
C ALA A 57 -6.23 1.19 -48.05
N ALA A 58 -6.04 0.01 -47.45
CA ALA A 58 -6.43 -1.27 -48.01
C ALA A 58 -7.29 -2.17 -47.09
N GLY A 59 -7.75 -1.70 -45.93
CA GLY A 59 -8.70 -2.49 -45.12
C GLY A 59 -9.63 -1.71 -44.21
N ASP A 60 -10.29 -2.45 -43.32
CA ASP A 60 -11.37 -1.97 -42.45
C ASP A 60 -10.95 -0.70 -41.69
N ARG A 61 -11.61 0.42 -42.00
CA ARG A 61 -11.36 1.73 -41.36
C ARG A 61 -12.16 1.79 -40.07
N LEU A 62 -11.63 1.22 -39.00
CA LEU A 62 -12.25 1.20 -37.68
C LEU A 62 -11.44 2.03 -36.68
N ALA A 63 -12.13 2.80 -35.85
CA ALA A 63 -11.55 3.53 -34.73
C ALA A 63 -12.16 3.07 -33.41
N ILE A 64 -11.31 3.06 -32.37
CA ILE A 64 -11.72 2.75 -31.00
C ILE A 64 -11.66 4.00 -30.13
N LEU A 65 -12.74 4.25 -29.39
CA LEU A 65 -12.79 5.26 -28.34
C LEU A 65 -12.84 4.56 -26.98
N ASP A 66 -11.98 4.99 -26.08
CA ASP A 66 -12.03 4.68 -24.64
C ASP A 66 -12.27 5.99 -23.89
N PHE A 67 -13.33 6.05 -23.09
CA PHE A 67 -13.67 7.23 -22.32
C PHE A 67 -14.37 6.84 -21.02
N CYS A 68 -14.36 7.76 -20.06
CA CYS A 68 -15.13 7.63 -18.84
C CYS A 68 -16.16 8.76 -18.77
N GLY A 69 -17.33 8.50 -18.18
CA GLY A 69 -18.38 9.52 -18.14
C GLY A 69 -19.66 9.08 -17.43
N ALA A 70 -20.57 10.03 -17.28
CA ALA A 70 -21.87 9.83 -16.63
C ALA A 70 -22.93 9.21 -17.56
N ALA A 71 -22.52 8.40 -18.53
CA ALA A 71 -23.45 7.61 -19.33
C ALA A 71 -24.16 6.56 -18.45
N ARG A 72 -25.23 5.96 -18.95
CA ARG A 72 -25.90 4.85 -18.27
C ARG A 72 -24.95 3.67 -18.10
N PRO A 73 -25.04 2.87 -17.00
CA PRO A 73 -24.15 1.74 -16.78
C PRO A 73 -24.13 0.70 -17.92
N ASP A 74 -25.21 0.62 -18.70
CA ASP A 74 -25.36 -0.26 -19.86
C ASP A 74 -24.89 0.38 -21.19
N GLY A 75 -24.51 1.66 -21.19
CA GLY A 75 -24.15 2.42 -22.38
C GLY A 75 -25.31 2.66 -23.36
N ALA A 76 -26.56 2.43 -22.96
CA ALA A 76 -27.71 2.53 -23.86
C ALA A 76 -28.00 3.97 -24.33
N ASP A 77 -27.55 4.96 -23.58
CA ASP A 77 -27.64 6.38 -23.91
C ASP A 77 -26.41 6.90 -24.63
N LEU A 78 -25.65 6.10 -25.38
CA LEU A 78 -24.57 6.61 -26.22
C LEU A 78 -25.08 6.92 -27.64
N ARG A 79 -24.72 8.09 -28.19
CA ARG A 79 -24.97 8.44 -29.60
C ARG A 79 -23.79 9.11 -30.23
N LEU A 80 -23.38 8.60 -31.39
CA LEU A 80 -22.26 9.12 -32.16
C LEU A 80 -22.80 9.76 -33.44
N PHE A 81 -22.36 10.97 -33.75
CA PHE A 81 -22.70 11.69 -34.98
C PHE A 81 -21.42 12.16 -35.68
N ASP A 82 -21.45 12.23 -37.00
CA ASP A 82 -20.38 12.85 -37.78
C ASP A 82 -20.52 14.39 -37.84
N GLU A 83 -19.61 15.06 -38.55
CA GLU A 83 -19.65 16.52 -38.72
C GLU A 83 -20.93 17.03 -39.39
N SER A 84 -21.56 16.20 -40.24
CA SER A 84 -22.82 16.53 -40.93
C SER A 84 -24.06 16.39 -40.04
N GLY A 85 -23.91 15.84 -38.83
CA GLY A 85 -25.02 15.52 -37.94
C GLY A 85 -25.69 14.17 -38.24
N SER A 86 -25.10 13.35 -39.12
CA SER A 86 -25.60 12.01 -39.42
C SER A 86 -25.16 11.02 -38.35
N SER A 87 -26.05 10.08 -37.98
CA SER A 87 -25.76 9.05 -36.97
C SER A 87 -24.68 8.09 -37.47
N VAL A 88 -23.65 7.85 -36.65
CA VAL A 88 -22.59 6.88 -36.90
C VAL A 88 -22.87 5.62 -36.07
N PRO A 89 -23.04 4.44 -36.68
CA PRO A 89 -23.22 3.21 -35.95
C PRO A 89 -21.94 2.83 -35.20
N PHE A 90 -22.08 2.25 -34.00
CA PHE A 90 -20.95 1.78 -33.21
C PHE A 90 -21.28 0.48 -32.48
N GLN A 91 -20.25 -0.31 -32.21
CA GLN A 91 -20.32 -1.50 -31.37
C GLN A 91 -19.87 -1.12 -29.96
N LEU A 92 -20.72 -1.34 -28.95
CA LEU A 92 -20.36 -1.20 -27.54
C LEU A 92 -19.58 -2.44 -27.08
N LEU A 93 -18.29 -2.24 -26.81
CA LEU A 93 -17.37 -3.31 -26.45
C LEU A 93 -17.33 -3.50 -24.92
N GLN A 94 -17.32 -2.40 -24.18
CA GLN A 94 -17.27 -2.39 -22.73
C GLN A 94 -18.18 -1.29 -22.18
N ALA A 95 -18.91 -1.62 -21.11
CA ALA A 95 -19.61 -0.67 -20.26
C ALA A 95 -19.40 -1.10 -18.79
N GLY A 96 -18.54 -0.37 -18.09
CA GLY A 96 -18.06 -0.73 -16.75
C GLY A 96 -16.92 -1.77 -16.75
N PRO A 97 -16.40 -2.14 -15.56
CA PRO A 97 -16.65 -1.49 -14.28
C PRO A 97 -16.10 -0.06 -14.28
N GLY A 98 -16.65 0.78 -13.39
CA GLY A 98 -16.10 2.11 -13.17
C GLY A 98 -16.50 3.20 -14.17
N GLN A 99 -17.71 3.10 -14.75
CA GLN A 99 -18.20 4.09 -15.73
C GLN A 99 -17.23 4.32 -16.90
N ARG A 100 -16.47 3.27 -17.24
CA ARG A 100 -15.58 3.21 -18.40
C ARG A 100 -16.34 2.60 -19.57
N TYR A 101 -16.24 3.25 -20.72
CA TYR A 101 -16.93 2.85 -21.93
C TYR A 101 -15.94 2.71 -23.06
N ARG A 102 -16.11 1.65 -23.84
CA ARG A 102 -15.31 1.42 -25.04
C ARG A 102 -16.22 1.14 -26.22
N ILE A 103 -16.11 1.96 -27.25
CA ILE A 103 -16.90 1.81 -28.47
C ILE A 103 -15.98 1.68 -29.69
N LEU A 104 -16.41 0.89 -30.66
CA LEU A 104 -15.77 0.71 -31.95
C LEU A 104 -16.70 1.23 -33.04
N PHE A 105 -16.18 2.05 -33.95
CA PHE A 105 -16.99 2.66 -35.00
C PHE A 105 -16.21 2.81 -36.31
N PRO A 106 -16.90 2.93 -37.45
CA PRO A 106 -16.25 3.23 -38.72
C PRO A 106 -15.58 4.61 -38.69
N ALA A 107 -14.28 4.63 -38.95
CA ALA A 107 -13.50 5.84 -39.10
C ALA A 107 -13.73 6.45 -40.49
N SER A 108 -14.77 7.28 -40.65
CA SER A 108 -14.87 8.20 -41.79
C SER A 108 -13.85 9.34 -41.64
N ARG A 109 -13.47 10.02 -42.73
CA ARG A 109 -12.60 11.20 -42.64
C ARG A 109 -13.39 12.35 -42.01
N GLY A 110 -13.10 12.74 -40.78
CA GLY A 110 -13.72 13.92 -40.12
C GLY A 110 -13.77 13.80 -38.59
N ARG A 111 -14.19 14.87 -37.91
CA ARG A 111 -14.47 14.88 -36.47
C ARG A 111 -15.83 14.22 -36.19
N CYS A 112 -15.92 13.48 -35.09
CA CYS A 112 -17.20 12.95 -34.61
C CYS A 112 -17.62 13.66 -33.32
N ARG A 113 -18.91 13.61 -32.98
CA ARG A 113 -19.43 14.03 -31.67
C ARG A 113 -20.17 12.90 -31.00
N LEU A 114 -19.77 12.60 -29.76
CA LEU A 114 -20.45 11.67 -28.89
C LEU A 114 -21.36 12.44 -27.92
N TYR A 115 -22.62 12.01 -27.80
CA TYR A 115 -23.58 12.48 -26.81
C TYR A 115 -23.90 11.36 -25.81
N PHE A 116 -24.11 11.75 -24.54
CA PHE A 116 -24.52 10.84 -23.45
C PHE A 116 -25.21 11.58 -22.28
N GLY A 117 -25.68 10.84 -21.28
CA GLY A 117 -26.41 11.37 -20.13
C GLY A 117 -27.89 11.59 -20.39
N ASN A 118 -28.51 10.79 -21.27
CA ASN A 118 -29.95 10.85 -21.53
C ASN A 118 -30.64 9.63 -20.93
N PRO A 119 -31.28 9.73 -19.74
CA PRO A 119 -31.89 8.59 -19.08
C PRO A 119 -33.07 7.98 -19.88
N ALA A 120 -33.74 8.77 -20.72
CA ALA A 120 -34.87 8.35 -21.54
C ALA A 120 -34.46 7.80 -22.92
N ALA A 121 -33.17 7.82 -23.27
CA ALA A 121 -32.71 7.31 -24.55
C ALA A 121 -32.91 5.79 -24.63
N ALA A 122 -33.51 5.33 -25.74
CA ALA A 122 -33.52 3.92 -26.10
C ALA A 122 -32.09 3.42 -26.40
N ALA A 123 -31.83 2.12 -26.31
CA ALA A 123 -30.55 1.57 -26.75
C ALA A 123 -30.34 1.84 -28.26
N PRO A 124 -29.10 2.15 -28.71
CA PRO A 124 -28.81 2.22 -30.14
C PRO A 124 -29.02 0.84 -30.78
N ALA A 125 -29.32 0.83 -32.08
CA ALA A 125 -29.34 -0.42 -32.83
C ALA A 125 -27.95 -1.07 -32.76
N PRO A 126 -27.87 -2.40 -32.55
CA PRO A 126 -26.59 -3.08 -32.50
C PRO A 126 -25.90 -2.94 -33.86
N ALA A 127 -24.69 -2.41 -33.85
CA ALA A 127 -23.81 -2.45 -35.01
C ALA A 127 -22.84 -3.62 -34.83
N ASP A 128 -22.67 -4.40 -35.89
CA ASP A 128 -21.65 -5.43 -35.94
C ASP A 128 -20.74 -5.17 -37.14
N PHE A 129 -19.45 -5.12 -36.86
CA PHE A 129 -18.42 -4.92 -37.86
C PHE A 129 -17.45 -6.09 -37.74
N PRO A 130 -17.10 -6.77 -38.85
CA PRO A 130 -16.04 -7.77 -38.80
C PRO A 130 -14.75 -7.07 -38.37
N ILE A 131 -14.12 -7.58 -37.31
CA ILE A 131 -12.88 -6.99 -36.80
C ILE A 131 -11.71 -7.86 -37.20
N ARG A 132 -10.88 -7.37 -38.14
CA ARG A 132 -9.71 -8.12 -38.67
C ARG A 132 -8.37 -7.43 -38.38
N ARG A 133 -8.32 -6.66 -37.29
CA ARG A 133 -7.15 -5.87 -36.86
C ARG A 133 -7.06 -5.80 -35.36
N GLY A 134 -5.89 -5.46 -34.84
CA GLY A 134 -5.60 -5.38 -33.42
C GLY A 134 -5.63 -6.75 -32.75
N LEU A 135 -5.48 -6.72 -31.43
CA LEU A 135 -5.76 -7.83 -30.53
C LEU A 135 -7.03 -7.48 -29.74
N TRP A 136 -7.90 -8.44 -29.54
CA TRP A 136 -9.15 -8.30 -28.78
C TRP A 136 -9.14 -9.26 -27.63
N LEU A 137 -9.53 -8.79 -26.46
CA LEU A 137 -9.76 -9.63 -25.29
C LEU A 137 -11.25 -9.62 -24.98
N GLU A 138 -11.83 -10.80 -24.87
CA GLU A 138 -13.16 -11.04 -24.31
C GLU A 138 -13.03 -11.84 -23.02
N VAL A 139 -13.82 -11.51 -22.00
CA VAL A 139 -13.87 -12.28 -20.76
C VAL A 139 -15.30 -12.66 -20.43
N TYR A 140 -15.49 -13.93 -20.10
CA TYR A 140 -16.77 -14.52 -19.77
C TYR A 140 -16.71 -15.22 -18.42
N GLU A 141 -17.82 -15.22 -17.68
CA GLU A 141 -17.99 -16.18 -16.60
C GLU A 141 -17.87 -17.61 -17.15
N ARG A 142 -16.97 -18.38 -16.57
CA ARG A 142 -16.66 -19.73 -17.02
C ARG A 142 -17.79 -20.70 -16.69
N LYS A 143 -18.22 -21.47 -17.68
CA LYS A 143 -19.24 -22.52 -17.54
C LYS A 143 -18.65 -23.88 -17.88
N GLY A 144 -18.22 -24.61 -16.85
CA GLY A 144 -17.56 -25.91 -16.94
C GLY A 144 -16.11 -25.88 -16.43
N ASP A 145 -15.59 -27.03 -16.00
CA ASP A 145 -14.30 -27.11 -15.28
C ASP A 145 -13.25 -28.04 -15.91
N ARG A 146 -13.64 -28.86 -16.89
CA ARG A 146 -12.73 -29.77 -17.57
C ARG A 146 -12.03 -29.04 -18.71
N VAL A 147 -10.72 -28.92 -18.61
CA VAL A 147 -9.84 -28.18 -19.53
C VAL A 147 -8.53 -28.94 -19.75
N ASP A 148 -8.59 -30.28 -19.70
CA ASP A 148 -7.41 -31.16 -19.78
C ASP A 148 -7.01 -31.43 -21.25
N THR A 149 -7.90 -31.15 -22.20
CA THR A 149 -7.60 -31.12 -23.63
C THR A 149 -8.17 -29.86 -24.30
N TRP A 150 -7.77 -29.60 -25.55
CA TRP A 150 -8.31 -28.49 -26.32
C TRP A 150 -9.80 -28.67 -26.61
N GLU A 151 -10.26 -29.89 -26.90
CA GLU A 151 -11.68 -30.17 -27.20
C GLU A 151 -12.56 -29.85 -25.99
N GLU A 152 -12.12 -30.23 -24.79
CA GLU A 152 -12.81 -29.91 -23.54
C GLU A 152 -12.79 -28.40 -23.26
N ALA A 153 -11.63 -27.76 -23.38
CA ALA A 153 -11.48 -26.33 -23.18
C ALA A 153 -12.32 -25.50 -24.17
N ARG A 154 -12.36 -25.92 -25.44
CA ARG A 154 -13.20 -25.33 -26.47
C ARG A 154 -14.67 -25.42 -26.11
N ALA A 155 -15.15 -26.58 -25.67
CA ALA A 155 -16.52 -26.75 -25.22
C ALA A 155 -16.86 -25.83 -24.03
N VAL A 156 -15.94 -25.68 -23.06
CA VAL A 156 -16.11 -24.72 -21.95
C VAL A 156 -16.17 -23.28 -22.46
N ALA A 157 -15.29 -22.88 -23.37
CA ALA A 157 -15.28 -21.53 -23.93
C ALA A 157 -16.58 -21.22 -24.72
N GLU A 158 -17.06 -22.16 -25.53
CA GLU A 158 -18.31 -22.05 -26.27
C GLU A 158 -19.53 -21.99 -25.34
N ALA A 159 -19.57 -22.83 -24.30
CA ALA A 159 -20.62 -22.78 -23.28
C ALA A 159 -20.61 -21.44 -22.52
N SER A 160 -19.42 -20.93 -22.18
CA SER A 160 -19.24 -19.64 -21.51
C SER A 160 -19.68 -18.48 -22.39
N ARG A 161 -19.40 -18.50 -23.69
CA ARG A 161 -19.91 -17.51 -24.66
C ARG A 161 -21.43 -17.53 -24.80
N ARG A 162 -22.02 -18.73 -24.82
CA ARG A 162 -23.47 -18.91 -25.03
C ARG A 162 -24.32 -18.61 -23.80
N THR A 163 -23.83 -19.00 -22.62
CA THR A 163 -24.63 -19.02 -21.38
C THR A 163 -23.99 -18.28 -20.22
N GLY A 164 -22.70 -17.96 -20.31
CA GLY A 164 -22.01 -17.14 -19.34
C GLY A 164 -22.27 -15.66 -19.58
N ARG A 165 -22.25 -14.88 -18.49
CA ARG A 165 -22.26 -13.42 -18.59
C ARG A 165 -20.94 -12.98 -19.21
N ARG A 166 -21.00 -12.17 -20.28
CA ARG A 166 -19.82 -11.47 -20.81
C ARG A 166 -19.48 -10.33 -19.86
N LEU A 167 -18.30 -10.41 -19.23
CA LEU A 167 -17.82 -9.40 -18.30
C LEU A 167 -17.28 -8.18 -19.05
N GLY A 168 -16.64 -8.40 -20.20
CA GLY A 168 -16.20 -7.32 -21.07
C GLY A 168 -15.57 -7.80 -22.38
N ARG A 169 -15.43 -6.87 -23.32
CA ARG A 169 -14.68 -7.02 -24.57
C ARG A 169 -13.92 -5.74 -24.83
N ALA A 170 -12.65 -5.83 -25.24
CA ALA A 170 -11.86 -4.63 -25.49
C ALA A 170 -10.69 -4.89 -26.42
N ALA A 171 -10.25 -3.86 -27.16
CA ALA A 171 -8.94 -3.92 -27.81
C ALA A 171 -7.85 -4.05 -26.74
N TRP A 172 -6.85 -4.86 -27.02
CA TRP A 172 -5.79 -5.22 -26.11
C TRP A 172 -4.45 -5.03 -26.80
N LYS A 173 -3.38 -4.98 -26.02
CA LYS A 173 -2.04 -4.70 -26.55
C LYS A 173 -1.30 -5.98 -26.88
N GLN A 174 -1.27 -6.91 -25.94
CA GLN A 174 -0.46 -8.12 -26.02
C GLN A 174 -1.09 -9.21 -25.16
N VAL A 175 -0.84 -10.47 -25.46
CA VAL A 175 -1.25 -11.58 -24.59
C VAL A 175 -0.27 -11.64 -23.40
N TRP A 176 -0.43 -10.67 -22.49
CA TRP A 176 0.32 -10.52 -21.24
C TRP A 176 -0.55 -9.78 -20.23
N ASP A 177 -1.13 -10.50 -19.28
CA ASP A 177 -1.90 -9.94 -18.17
C ASP A 177 -1.70 -10.77 -16.89
N GLY A 178 -2.23 -10.29 -15.77
CA GLY A 178 -2.23 -11.06 -14.52
C GLY A 178 -3.48 -10.86 -13.66
N ALA A 179 -4.52 -10.28 -14.23
CA ALA A 179 -5.81 -10.05 -13.60
C ALA A 179 -6.92 -9.99 -14.66
N ASN A 180 -8.18 -10.18 -14.26
CA ASN A 180 -9.35 -9.90 -15.07
C ASN A 180 -9.52 -8.37 -15.21
N PRO A 181 -9.28 -7.78 -16.40
CA PRO A 181 -9.32 -6.32 -16.57
C PRO A 181 -10.75 -5.75 -16.63
N PHE A 182 -11.77 -6.61 -16.52
CA PHE A 182 -13.18 -6.23 -16.57
C PHE A 182 -13.91 -6.42 -15.24
N GLY A 183 -13.19 -6.67 -14.14
CA GLY A 183 -13.80 -6.71 -12.82
C GLY A 183 -13.22 -7.76 -11.87
N PRO A 184 -13.73 -7.80 -10.63
CA PRO A 184 -13.23 -8.68 -9.58
C PRO A 184 -13.69 -10.13 -9.71
N GLU A 185 -14.49 -10.46 -10.74
CA GLU A 185 -15.02 -11.81 -10.94
C GLU A 185 -13.91 -12.87 -11.04
N LYS A 186 -14.16 -13.95 -10.32
CA LYS A 186 -13.39 -15.20 -10.33
C LYS A 186 -14.01 -16.16 -11.34
N ASP A 187 -13.33 -17.29 -11.59
CA ASP A 187 -13.83 -18.32 -12.50
C ASP A 187 -14.20 -17.78 -13.88
N VAL A 188 -13.19 -17.30 -14.60
CA VAL A 188 -13.37 -16.63 -15.91
C VAL A 188 -12.67 -17.37 -17.04
N VAL A 189 -13.17 -17.22 -18.26
CA VAL A 189 -12.45 -17.56 -19.49
C VAL A 189 -12.07 -16.28 -20.19
N LYS A 190 -10.77 -16.11 -20.46
CA LYS A 190 -10.23 -15.03 -21.28
C LYS A 190 -9.96 -15.55 -22.68
N ILE A 191 -10.53 -14.88 -23.68
CA ILE A 191 -10.37 -15.23 -25.08
C ILE A 191 -9.76 -14.04 -25.80
N TYR A 192 -8.57 -14.25 -26.31
CA TYR A 192 -7.82 -13.31 -27.11
C TYR A 192 -7.99 -13.67 -28.58
N THR A 193 -8.28 -12.69 -29.42
CA THR A 193 -8.36 -12.85 -30.88
C THR A 193 -7.64 -11.68 -31.53
N GLY A 194 -6.60 -11.93 -32.31
CA GLY A 194 -5.85 -10.87 -32.97
C GLY A 194 -5.41 -11.24 -34.37
N TYR A 195 -5.09 -10.23 -35.17
CA TYR A 195 -4.67 -10.40 -36.56
C TYR A 195 -3.30 -9.78 -36.76
N PHE A 196 -2.38 -10.53 -37.35
CA PHE A 196 -1.02 -10.11 -37.60
C PHE A 196 -0.60 -10.40 -39.03
N ARG A 197 0.45 -9.73 -39.50
CA ARG A 197 1.06 -9.99 -40.80
C ARG A 197 2.35 -10.79 -40.62
N SER A 198 2.50 -11.87 -41.37
CA SER A 198 3.74 -12.65 -41.41
C SER A 198 4.40 -12.60 -42.77
N GLU A 199 5.71 -12.82 -42.76
CA GLU A 199 6.45 -13.34 -43.91
C GLU A 199 6.32 -14.87 -43.95
N ALA A 200 6.57 -15.46 -45.12
CA ALA A 200 6.56 -16.91 -45.26
C ALA A 200 7.70 -17.55 -44.45
N GLY A 201 7.39 -18.56 -43.64
CA GLY A 201 8.41 -19.25 -42.84
C GLY A 201 7.84 -20.06 -41.67
N VAL A 202 8.73 -20.69 -40.92
CA VAL A 202 8.38 -21.46 -39.70
C VAL A 202 8.45 -20.54 -38.49
N TYR A 203 7.30 -20.37 -37.85
CA TYR A 203 7.16 -19.65 -36.57
C TYR A 203 7.02 -20.68 -35.45
N GLU A 204 7.51 -20.32 -34.28
CA GLU A 204 7.29 -21.09 -33.06
C GLU A 204 6.54 -20.21 -32.06
N PHE A 205 5.47 -20.74 -31.50
CA PHE A 205 4.65 -20.05 -30.49
C PHE A 205 4.73 -20.79 -29.17
N ALA A 206 4.52 -20.05 -28.08
CA ALA A 206 4.55 -20.60 -26.74
C ALA A 206 3.50 -19.98 -25.83
N THR A 207 3.14 -20.71 -24.78
CA THR A 207 2.24 -20.25 -23.73
C THR A 207 2.83 -20.43 -22.33
N SER A 208 2.54 -19.49 -21.43
CA SER A 208 2.72 -19.64 -19.98
C SER A 208 1.54 -18.98 -19.28
N SER A 209 0.83 -19.72 -18.44
CA SER A 209 -0.33 -19.20 -17.72
C SER A 209 -0.44 -19.80 -16.32
N GLY A 210 -1.17 -19.13 -15.43
CA GLY A 210 -1.88 -19.81 -14.35
C GLY A 210 -3.21 -20.34 -14.89
N GLY A 211 -3.52 -21.60 -14.59
CA GLY A 211 -4.64 -22.31 -15.19
C GLY A 211 -4.41 -22.68 -16.67
N ALA A 212 -5.37 -23.38 -17.28
CA ALA A 212 -5.18 -23.94 -18.60
C ALA A 212 -5.09 -22.86 -19.69
N SER A 213 -4.23 -23.07 -20.70
CA SER A 213 -4.13 -22.18 -21.85
C SER A 213 -3.89 -22.88 -23.18
N PHE A 214 -4.42 -22.29 -24.26
CA PHE A 214 -4.39 -22.84 -25.60
C PHE A 214 -4.20 -21.72 -26.62
N LEU A 215 -3.19 -21.84 -27.49
CA LEU A 215 -2.85 -20.89 -28.54
C LEU A 215 -3.08 -21.55 -29.90
N LEU A 216 -3.85 -20.88 -30.74
CA LEU A 216 -4.18 -21.31 -32.08
C LEU A 216 -3.75 -20.26 -33.11
N ILE A 217 -3.26 -20.72 -34.25
CA ILE A 217 -2.97 -19.90 -35.42
C ILE A 217 -3.84 -20.40 -36.57
N ASP A 218 -4.65 -19.52 -37.16
CA ASP A 218 -5.65 -19.85 -38.19
C ASP A 218 -6.55 -21.05 -37.80
N GLY A 219 -6.91 -21.13 -36.52
CA GLY A 219 -7.73 -22.22 -35.97
C GLY A 219 -7.00 -23.54 -35.72
N GLN A 220 -5.69 -23.63 -36.02
CA GLN A 220 -4.87 -24.79 -35.70
C GLN A 220 -4.21 -24.65 -34.33
N LEU A 221 -4.42 -25.62 -33.44
CA LEU A 221 -3.76 -25.68 -32.14
C LEU A 221 -2.23 -25.73 -32.33
N THR A 222 -1.54 -24.71 -31.82
CA THR A 222 -0.11 -24.50 -32.03
C THR A 222 0.68 -24.64 -30.73
N ALA A 223 0.16 -24.15 -29.60
CA ALA A 223 0.78 -24.34 -28.29
C ALA A 223 -0.29 -24.51 -27.21
N ALA A 224 -0.01 -25.28 -26.16
CA ALA A 224 -0.97 -25.53 -25.08
C ALA A 224 -0.28 -25.82 -23.75
N TRP A 225 -0.99 -25.52 -22.68
CA TRP A 225 -0.71 -25.99 -21.33
C TRP A 225 -2.05 -26.37 -20.69
N PRO A 226 -2.48 -27.63 -20.83
CA PRO A 226 -3.79 -28.07 -20.35
C PRO A 226 -3.81 -28.26 -18.82
N GLY A 227 -5.02 -28.35 -18.28
CA GLY A 227 -5.28 -28.65 -16.87
C GLY A 227 -4.95 -27.53 -15.90
N TRP A 228 -5.22 -27.76 -14.61
CA TRP A 228 -5.05 -26.76 -13.55
C TRP A 228 -3.62 -26.75 -12.99
N HIS A 229 -2.95 -25.60 -13.10
CA HIS A 229 -1.58 -25.40 -12.63
C HIS A 229 -1.32 -23.95 -12.24
N GLY A 230 -0.23 -23.69 -11.51
CA GLY A 230 0.24 -22.35 -11.19
C GLY A 230 1.10 -21.75 -12.31
N ALA A 231 1.17 -20.42 -12.36
CA ALA A 231 2.00 -19.73 -13.33
C ALA A 231 3.49 -20.02 -13.11
N GLU A 232 4.24 -20.22 -14.21
CA GLU A 232 5.69 -20.31 -14.18
C GLU A 232 6.34 -19.01 -14.67
N PRO A 233 7.43 -18.56 -14.03
CA PRO A 233 8.07 -17.28 -14.36
C PRO A 233 8.76 -17.27 -15.73
N PHE A 234 8.93 -18.42 -16.39
CA PHE A 234 9.64 -18.54 -17.67
C PHE A 234 8.91 -19.48 -18.64
N ILE A 235 9.04 -19.19 -19.93
CA ILE A 235 8.50 -20.03 -21.01
C ILE A 235 9.41 -21.25 -21.22
N ARG A 236 8.84 -22.46 -21.13
CA ARG A 236 9.58 -23.72 -21.31
C ARG A 236 9.38 -24.30 -22.71
N PRO A 237 10.39 -25.02 -23.26
CA PRO A 237 10.28 -25.72 -24.54
C PRO A 237 9.11 -26.71 -24.64
N ALA A 238 8.66 -27.27 -23.52
CA ALA A 238 7.57 -28.25 -23.48
C ALA A 238 6.18 -27.66 -23.80
N ARG A 239 6.03 -26.33 -23.82
CA ARG A 239 4.75 -25.62 -24.05
C ARG A 239 4.78 -24.78 -25.30
N THR A 240 5.51 -25.28 -26.29
CA THR A 240 5.76 -24.62 -27.57
C THR A 240 5.20 -25.46 -28.70
N GLY A 241 4.98 -24.84 -29.85
CA GLY A 241 4.80 -25.58 -31.09
C GLY A 241 5.00 -24.71 -32.31
N LYS A 242 5.19 -25.37 -33.45
CA LYS A 242 5.62 -24.76 -34.70
C LYS A 242 4.48 -24.74 -35.72
N VAL A 243 4.43 -23.68 -36.49
CA VAL A 243 3.51 -23.51 -37.60
C VAL A 243 4.25 -22.89 -38.79
N THR A 244 3.99 -23.39 -39.98
CA THR A 244 4.51 -22.82 -41.23
C THR A 244 3.48 -21.85 -41.77
N LEU A 245 3.82 -20.56 -41.82
CA LEU A 245 2.95 -19.50 -42.31
C LEU A 245 3.33 -19.10 -43.73
N THR A 246 2.35 -18.61 -44.48
CA THR A 246 2.57 -17.94 -45.76
C THR A 246 2.80 -16.44 -45.53
N ALA A 247 3.20 -15.72 -46.57
CA ALA A 247 3.21 -14.27 -46.50
C ALA A 247 1.76 -13.77 -46.58
N GLY A 248 1.27 -13.10 -45.54
CA GLY A 248 -0.16 -12.76 -45.47
C GLY A 248 -0.61 -12.31 -44.10
N ILE A 249 -1.94 -12.16 -43.96
CA ILE A 249 -2.61 -11.87 -42.69
C ILE A 249 -3.09 -13.20 -42.09
N HIS A 250 -2.76 -13.41 -40.83
CA HIS A 250 -3.11 -14.62 -40.07
C HIS A 250 -3.86 -14.24 -38.80
N GLU A 251 -4.72 -15.15 -38.34
CA GLU A 251 -5.44 -15.03 -37.08
C GLU A 251 -4.67 -15.75 -35.96
N LEU A 252 -4.58 -15.09 -34.81
CA LEU A 252 -4.16 -15.67 -33.55
C LEU A 252 -5.35 -15.70 -32.60
N ALA A 253 -5.66 -16.89 -32.08
CA ALA A 253 -6.61 -17.04 -30.99
C ALA A 253 -5.91 -17.64 -29.76
N TYR A 254 -6.15 -17.07 -28.58
CA TYR A 254 -5.55 -17.57 -27.34
C TYR A 254 -6.60 -17.64 -26.23
N TYR A 255 -6.72 -18.80 -25.61
CA TYR A 255 -7.70 -19.09 -24.58
C TYR A 255 -6.98 -19.28 -23.26
N GLN A 256 -7.45 -18.63 -22.20
CA GLN A 256 -6.99 -18.85 -20.83
C GLN A 256 -8.18 -19.09 -19.90
N PHE A 257 -8.05 -20.07 -19.02
CA PHE A 257 -9.08 -20.49 -18.08
C PHE A 257 -8.60 -20.24 -16.68
N SER A 258 -9.31 -19.37 -15.96
CA SER A 258 -8.93 -18.93 -14.63
C SER A 258 -9.89 -19.39 -13.56
N ARG A 259 -9.34 -19.65 -12.36
CA ARG A 259 -10.13 -19.85 -11.13
C ARG A 259 -10.11 -18.62 -10.25
N SER A 260 -8.95 -17.98 -10.11
CA SER A 260 -8.79 -16.83 -9.21
C SER A 260 -9.17 -15.49 -9.83
N GLY A 261 -9.21 -15.39 -11.15
CA GLY A 261 -9.28 -14.10 -11.85
C GLY A 261 -7.97 -13.29 -11.77
N GLN A 262 -6.95 -13.78 -11.07
CA GLN A 262 -5.67 -13.11 -10.81
C GLN A 262 -4.46 -13.98 -11.21
N GLU A 263 -4.57 -14.67 -12.34
CA GLU A 263 -3.50 -15.52 -12.87
C GLU A 263 -2.74 -14.81 -13.99
N ILE A 264 -1.41 -14.90 -13.92
CA ILE A 264 -0.51 -14.44 -14.99
C ILE A 264 -0.78 -15.23 -16.25
N THR A 265 -0.89 -14.55 -17.38
CA THR A 265 -1.13 -15.10 -18.71
C THR A 265 -0.14 -14.49 -19.67
N ALA A 266 0.58 -15.30 -20.45
CA ALA A 266 1.57 -14.86 -21.41
C ALA A 266 1.61 -15.74 -22.67
N ALA A 267 1.67 -15.12 -23.84
CA ALA A 267 2.05 -15.79 -25.09
C ALA A 267 3.34 -15.19 -25.67
N ALA A 268 4.13 -16.04 -26.30
CA ALA A 268 5.35 -15.64 -26.98
C ALA A 268 5.44 -16.21 -28.39
N VAL A 269 6.25 -15.56 -29.21
CA VAL A 269 6.56 -15.95 -30.58
C VAL A 269 8.08 -15.93 -30.77
N LYS A 270 8.55 -16.85 -31.60
CA LYS A 270 9.88 -16.86 -32.21
C LYS A 270 9.67 -16.88 -33.72
N ARG A 271 10.08 -15.80 -34.37
CA ARG A 271 9.94 -15.63 -35.83
C ARG A 271 11.03 -16.43 -36.57
N PRO A 272 10.87 -16.64 -37.90
CA PRO A 272 11.91 -17.30 -38.70
C PRO A 272 13.29 -16.64 -38.49
N GLY A 273 14.28 -17.45 -38.09
CA GLY A 273 15.65 -16.98 -37.84
C GLY A 273 15.93 -16.39 -36.45
N GLU A 274 14.92 -16.20 -35.60
CA GLU A 274 15.13 -15.73 -34.23
C GLU A 274 15.62 -16.86 -33.30
N LYS A 275 16.55 -16.53 -32.39
CA LYS A 275 17.16 -17.52 -31.46
C LYS A 275 16.34 -17.73 -30.19
N ASP A 276 15.64 -16.70 -29.72
CA ASP A 276 14.93 -16.69 -28.44
C ASP A 276 13.45 -16.34 -28.64
N PHE A 277 12.61 -16.77 -27.71
CA PHE A 277 11.21 -16.35 -27.67
C PHE A 277 11.09 -14.91 -27.22
N GLN A 278 10.22 -14.16 -27.88
CA GLN A 278 9.79 -12.84 -27.45
C GLN A 278 8.33 -12.91 -27.03
N VAL A 279 7.98 -12.38 -25.86
CA VAL A 279 6.57 -12.11 -25.51
C VAL A 279 5.97 -11.30 -26.65
N ILE A 280 4.81 -11.72 -27.15
CA ILE A 280 4.20 -11.12 -28.35
C ILE A 280 4.02 -9.62 -28.11
N PRO A 281 4.77 -8.74 -28.81
CA PRO A 281 4.73 -7.32 -28.54
C PRO A 281 3.48 -6.67 -29.14
N ALA A 282 3.15 -5.46 -28.68
CA ALA A 282 1.93 -4.78 -29.11
C ALA A 282 1.89 -4.42 -30.61
N ASP A 283 3.06 -4.23 -31.22
CA ASP A 283 3.22 -3.95 -32.65
C ASP A 283 3.20 -5.21 -33.53
N PHE A 284 3.05 -6.39 -32.93
CA PHE A 284 2.85 -7.64 -33.66
C PHE A 284 1.53 -7.66 -34.42
N PHE A 285 0.47 -7.10 -33.82
CA PHE A 285 -0.87 -7.08 -34.41
C PHE A 285 -1.04 -5.89 -35.34
N LEU A 286 -1.89 -6.07 -36.37
CA LEU A 286 -2.24 -4.99 -37.30
C LEU A 286 -2.81 -3.80 -36.51
N PRO A 287 -2.38 -2.55 -36.80
CA PRO A 287 -2.77 -1.41 -35.99
C PRO A 287 -4.27 -1.10 -36.11
N LEU A 288 -4.83 -0.62 -35.01
CA LEU A 288 -6.18 -0.05 -34.91
C LEU A 288 -6.06 1.46 -34.71
N ALA A 289 -6.93 2.24 -35.37
CA ALA A 289 -6.97 3.69 -35.15
C ALA A 289 -7.58 4.00 -33.77
N GLY A 290 -6.99 4.96 -33.06
CA GLY A 290 -7.54 5.49 -31.82
C GLY A 290 -8.38 6.73 -32.09
N ALA A 291 -9.47 6.89 -31.36
CA ALA A 291 -10.22 8.13 -31.24
C ALA A 291 -9.98 8.72 -29.85
N ILE A 292 -9.66 10.02 -29.80
CA ILE A 292 -9.34 10.73 -28.56
C ILE A 292 -10.50 11.69 -28.27
N PRO A 293 -11.09 11.65 -27.05
CA PRO A 293 -12.10 12.62 -26.67
C PRO A 293 -11.47 13.99 -26.46
N VAL A 294 -12.08 15.01 -27.04
CA VAL A 294 -11.70 16.42 -26.92
C VAL A 294 -12.95 17.24 -26.57
N ASN A 295 -12.77 18.30 -25.78
CA ASN A 295 -13.82 19.26 -25.44
C ASN A 295 -15.10 18.61 -24.87
N LEU A 296 -15.04 18.07 -23.65
CA LEU A 296 -16.27 17.69 -22.93
C LEU A 296 -17.07 18.94 -22.57
N GLU A 297 -18.34 18.95 -22.94
CA GLU A 297 -19.31 19.99 -22.62
C GLU A 297 -20.48 19.40 -21.83
N ARG A 298 -21.04 20.20 -20.90
CA ARG A 298 -22.24 19.86 -20.13
C ARG A 298 -23.32 20.90 -20.33
N ARG A 299 -24.56 20.46 -20.58
CA ARG A 299 -25.66 21.36 -20.98
C ARG A 299 -25.95 22.38 -19.88
N GLY A 300 -25.98 23.66 -20.26
CA GLY A 300 -26.26 24.76 -19.33
C GLY A 300 -25.15 25.03 -18.30
N LYS A 301 -23.97 24.44 -18.48
CA LYS A 301 -22.81 24.62 -17.60
C LYS A 301 -21.65 25.22 -18.40
N PRO A 302 -21.19 26.45 -18.07
CA PRO A 302 -20.04 27.06 -18.75
C PRO A 302 -18.71 26.39 -18.36
N VAL A 303 -18.70 25.64 -17.26
CA VAL A 303 -17.58 24.80 -16.81
C VAL A 303 -18.10 23.38 -16.70
N ALA A 304 -17.44 22.44 -17.37
CA ALA A 304 -17.77 21.02 -17.31
C ALA A 304 -16.58 20.24 -16.74
N ALA A 305 -16.77 19.61 -15.58
CA ALA A 305 -15.75 18.79 -14.94
C ALA A 305 -15.57 17.49 -15.73
N ALA A 306 -14.35 17.17 -16.12
CA ALA A 306 -14.02 15.91 -16.78
C ALA A 306 -12.72 15.34 -16.21
N LEU A 307 -12.67 14.04 -15.98
CA LEU A 307 -11.45 13.38 -15.51
C LEU A 307 -11.20 12.05 -16.21
N THR A 308 -9.92 11.67 -16.26
CA THR A 308 -9.47 10.31 -16.57
C THR A 308 -8.31 9.93 -15.65
N TRP A 309 -7.89 8.66 -15.69
CA TRP A 309 -6.80 8.15 -14.86
C TRP A 309 -5.92 7.17 -15.64
N GLU A 310 -4.68 7.03 -15.20
CA GLU A 310 -3.77 5.98 -15.63
C GLU A 310 -3.10 5.34 -14.40
N ASN A 311 -2.88 4.02 -14.46
CA ASN A 311 -2.02 3.34 -13.49
C ASN A 311 -0.56 3.67 -13.84
N THR A 312 0.26 4.05 -12.86
CA THR A 312 1.64 4.48 -13.11
C THR A 312 2.69 3.55 -12.52
N HIS A 313 2.54 3.13 -11.26
CA HIS A 313 3.55 2.39 -10.52
C HIS A 313 2.86 1.47 -9.52
N TYR A 314 3.55 0.38 -9.17
CA TYR A 314 3.19 -0.45 -8.03
C TYR A 314 4.41 -0.69 -7.16
N LEU A 315 4.18 -0.83 -5.86
CA LEU A 315 5.20 -1.25 -4.92
C LEU A 315 4.67 -2.41 -4.09
N ARG A 316 5.17 -3.61 -4.38
CA ARG A 316 4.80 -4.83 -3.68
C ARG A 316 5.92 -5.31 -2.80
N ARG A 317 5.58 -5.62 -1.55
CA ARG A 317 6.38 -6.45 -0.64
C ARG A 317 5.53 -7.67 -0.25
N GLU A 318 6.12 -8.59 0.52
CA GLU A 318 5.48 -9.88 0.84
C GLU A 318 4.06 -9.73 1.41
N ASN A 319 3.80 -8.66 2.18
CA ASN A 319 2.55 -8.50 2.95
C ASN A 319 1.67 -7.32 2.54
N TRP A 320 2.10 -6.49 1.58
CA TRP A 320 1.34 -5.31 1.18
C TRP A 320 1.70 -4.85 -0.23
N GLU A 321 0.78 -4.11 -0.84
CA GLU A 321 0.92 -3.53 -2.15
C GLU A 321 0.39 -2.10 -2.18
N LEU A 322 1.19 -1.20 -2.77
CA LEU A 322 0.80 0.18 -3.03
C LEU A 322 0.56 0.37 -4.53
N LEU A 323 -0.55 1.00 -4.90
CA LEU A 323 -0.93 1.23 -6.30
C LEU A 323 -1.03 2.73 -6.57
N THR A 324 -0.11 3.27 -7.37
CA THR A 324 -0.06 4.71 -7.68
C THR A 324 -0.72 5.00 -9.01
N PHE A 325 -1.72 5.88 -8.98
CA PHE A 325 -2.46 6.37 -10.13
C PHE A 325 -2.14 7.83 -10.40
N ARG A 326 -2.10 8.21 -11.68
CA ARG A 326 -2.15 9.61 -12.09
C ARG A 326 -3.55 9.93 -12.56
N PHE A 327 -4.08 11.03 -12.05
CA PHE A 327 -5.36 11.57 -12.47
C PHE A 327 -5.13 12.76 -13.38
N PHE A 328 -6.01 12.93 -14.35
CA PHE A 328 -5.95 14.03 -15.31
C PHE A 328 -7.25 14.79 -15.34
N ASP A 329 -7.15 16.11 -15.25
CA ASP A 329 -8.24 17.02 -15.54
C ASP A 329 -8.38 17.20 -17.07
N LEU A 330 -9.50 16.74 -17.61
CA LEU A 330 -9.90 16.87 -19.01
C LEU A 330 -10.95 17.99 -19.21
N SER A 331 -11.21 18.80 -18.19
CA SER A 331 -12.20 19.89 -18.27
C SER A 331 -11.82 20.87 -19.38
N HIS A 332 -12.83 21.44 -20.05
CA HIS A 332 -12.65 22.22 -21.28
C HIS A 332 -11.62 23.38 -21.09
N PRO A 333 -10.59 23.52 -21.95
CA PRO A 333 -9.51 24.50 -21.78
C PRO A 333 -9.99 25.95 -21.61
N ASP A 334 -11.06 26.32 -22.32
CA ASP A 334 -11.64 27.68 -22.27
C ASP A 334 -12.45 27.97 -20.99
N SER A 335 -12.61 27.01 -20.08
CA SER A 335 -13.46 27.15 -18.87
C SER A 335 -12.90 28.08 -17.78
N GLU A 336 -11.81 28.81 -18.04
CA GLU A 336 -11.09 29.67 -17.07
C GLU A 336 -11.02 29.08 -15.63
N ILE A 337 -10.64 27.81 -15.48
CA ILE A 337 -10.70 27.10 -14.18
C ILE A 337 -9.60 27.59 -13.23
N GLU A 338 -10.02 28.13 -12.08
CA GLU A 338 -9.15 28.63 -11.01
C GLU A 338 -8.79 27.55 -9.99
N VAL A 339 -9.79 26.79 -9.54
CA VAL A 339 -9.63 25.82 -8.45
C VAL A 339 -9.95 24.42 -8.95
N ARG A 340 -9.13 23.45 -8.53
CA ARG A 340 -9.28 22.02 -8.78
C ARG A 340 -9.08 21.27 -7.48
N GLN A 341 -10.10 20.54 -7.06
CA GLN A 341 -10.10 19.75 -5.84
C GLN A 341 -10.46 18.31 -6.18
N TRP A 342 -9.65 17.38 -5.69
CA TRP A 342 -9.80 15.95 -5.88
C TRP A 342 -10.15 15.29 -4.56
N ASP A 343 -11.15 14.40 -4.56
CA ASP A 343 -11.38 13.42 -3.50
C ASP A 343 -11.21 12.03 -4.13
N PHE A 344 -10.31 11.22 -3.60
CA PHE A 344 -9.96 9.92 -4.19
C PHE A 344 -10.82 8.76 -3.70
N GLY A 345 -11.78 9.02 -2.80
CA GLY A 345 -12.72 8.03 -2.30
C GLY A 345 -12.16 7.08 -1.22
N ASP A 346 -10.91 7.28 -0.80
CA ASP A 346 -10.21 6.52 0.25
C ASP A 346 -9.88 7.38 1.48
N GLY A 347 -10.49 8.56 1.59
CA GLY A 347 -10.24 9.53 2.66
C GLY A 347 -9.23 10.62 2.30
N GLN A 348 -8.51 10.48 1.18
CA GLN A 348 -7.50 11.43 0.74
C GLN A 348 -8.04 12.46 -0.24
N SER A 349 -7.38 13.60 -0.30
CA SER A 349 -7.69 14.66 -1.25
C SER A 349 -6.42 15.33 -1.78
N ALA A 350 -6.53 15.95 -2.95
CA ALA A 350 -5.45 16.74 -3.53
C ALA A 350 -5.98 18.01 -4.19
N VAL A 351 -5.08 18.96 -4.39
CA VAL A 351 -5.32 20.17 -5.19
C VAL A 351 -4.39 20.20 -6.39
N GLY A 352 -4.85 20.84 -7.46
CA GLY A 352 -4.07 21.01 -8.69
C GLY A 352 -4.60 20.20 -9.87
N ARG A 353 -3.92 20.30 -11.02
CA ARG A 353 -4.45 19.82 -12.30
C ARG A 353 -4.41 18.32 -12.47
N ASN A 354 -3.25 17.70 -12.27
CA ASN A 354 -3.03 16.28 -12.56
C ASN A 354 -2.30 15.60 -11.39
N PRO A 355 -2.96 15.40 -10.24
CA PRO A 355 -2.32 14.82 -9.06
C PRO A 355 -1.93 13.35 -9.29
N LEU A 356 -0.90 12.93 -8.57
CA LEU A 356 -0.64 11.52 -8.31
C LEU A 356 -1.27 11.16 -6.98
N HIS A 357 -1.72 9.92 -6.86
CA HIS A 357 -2.34 9.40 -5.65
C HIS A 357 -2.02 7.92 -5.50
N THR A 358 -1.76 7.47 -4.27
CA THR A 358 -1.40 6.09 -3.97
C THR A 358 -2.45 5.43 -3.08
N TYR A 359 -3.05 4.35 -3.58
CA TYR A 359 -3.98 3.53 -2.83
C TYR A 359 -3.24 2.42 -2.06
N LEU A 360 -3.65 2.20 -0.81
CA LEU A 360 -3.13 1.15 0.07
C LEU A 360 -3.66 -0.25 -0.28
N LYS A 361 -4.77 -0.34 -1.03
CA LYS A 361 -5.30 -1.62 -1.50
C LYS A 361 -6.08 -1.53 -2.82
N PRO A 362 -6.17 -2.64 -3.57
CA PRO A 362 -7.07 -2.75 -4.72
C PRO A 362 -8.55 -2.61 -4.35
N GLY A 363 -9.36 -2.04 -5.23
CA GLY A 363 -10.80 -1.85 -5.01
C GLY A 363 -11.48 -0.92 -6.02
N LEU A 364 -12.76 -0.64 -5.80
CA LEU A 364 -13.53 0.35 -6.56
C LEU A 364 -13.65 1.63 -5.74
N TYR A 365 -13.07 2.74 -6.21
CA TYR A 365 -13.01 3.99 -5.47
C TYR A 365 -13.82 5.10 -6.15
N PRO A 366 -14.71 5.80 -5.44
CA PRO A 366 -15.49 6.87 -6.03
C PRO A 366 -14.71 8.20 -6.10
N VAL A 367 -13.92 8.38 -7.15
CA VAL A 367 -13.07 9.57 -7.35
C VAL A 367 -13.92 10.75 -7.83
N THR A 368 -13.76 11.90 -7.18
CA THR A 368 -14.48 13.13 -7.50
C THR A 368 -13.50 14.25 -7.87
N LEU A 369 -13.71 14.87 -9.03
CA LEU A 369 -13.07 16.14 -9.39
C LEU A 369 -14.10 17.27 -9.26
N THR A 370 -13.79 18.27 -8.44
CA THR A 370 -14.54 19.52 -8.36
C THR A 370 -13.70 20.65 -8.97
N VAL A 371 -14.27 21.35 -9.94
CA VAL A 371 -13.66 22.50 -10.61
C VAL A 371 -14.48 23.76 -10.35
N ARG A 372 -13.78 24.89 -10.18
CA ARG A 372 -14.41 26.21 -10.05
C ARG A 372 -13.79 27.17 -11.06
N GLY A 373 -14.64 27.77 -11.89
CA GLY A 373 -14.25 28.79 -12.85
C GLY A 373 -14.02 30.15 -12.21
N ARG A 374 -13.25 31.00 -12.88
CA ARG A 374 -13.03 32.40 -12.51
C ARG A 374 -14.31 33.24 -12.70
N ARG A 375 -14.33 34.41 -12.06
CA ARG A 375 -15.25 35.54 -12.38
C ARG A 375 -16.73 35.18 -12.51
N GLY A 376 -17.22 34.24 -11.69
CA GLY A 376 -18.64 33.86 -11.68
C GLY A 376 -19.05 32.80 -12.70
N ALA A 377 -18.11 32.18 -13.42
CA ALA A 377 -18.35 31.01 -14.28
C ALA A 377 -18.88 29.76 -13.51
N GLY A 378 -18.98 29.85 -12.18
CA GLY A 378 -19.61 28.83 -11.33
C GLY A 378 -18.68 27.66 -11.02
N SER A 379 -19.28 26.55 -10.58
CA SER A 379 -18.58 25.32 -10.23
C SER A 379 -19.27 24.12 -10.84
N ASP A 380 -18.48 23.11 -11.17
CA ASP A 380 -18.98 21.80 -11.57
C ASP A 380 -18.21 20.69 -10.86
N ARG A 381 -18.83 19.51 -10.78
CA ARG A 381 -18.18 18.32 -10.22
C ARG A 381 -18.57 17.08 -11.02
N VAL A 382 -17.60 16.18 -11.19
CA VAL A 382 -17.81 14.85 -11.76
C VAL A 382 -17.31 13.81 -10.77
N ARG A 383 -18.05 12.71 -10.64
CA ARG A 383 -17.71 11.57 -9.79
C ARG A 383 -17.69 10.33 -10.67
N LEU A 384 -16.53 9.66 -10.70
CA LEU A 384 -16.33 8.41 -11.43
C LEU A 384 -15.92 7.30 -10.46
N THR A 385 -16.47 6.11 -10.63
CA THR A 385 -15.96 4.92 -9.94
C THR A 385 -14.68 4.45 -10.63
N VAL A 386 -13.55 4.43 -9.93
CA VAL A 386 -12.25 4.07 -10.48
C VAL A 386 -11.86 2.67 -9.98
N PRO A 387 -11.64 1.68 -10.88
CA PRO A 387 -11.06 0.40 -10.51
C PRO A 387 -9.56 0.57 -10.26
N VAL A 388 -9.16 0.35 -9.02
CA VAL A 388 -7.78 0.35 -8.55
C VAL A 388 -7.35 -1.11 -8.48
N GLU A 389 -6.57 -1.53 -9.47
CA GLU A 389 -6.09 -2.90 -9.60
C GLU A 389 -4.68 -2.95 -10.21
N GLN A 390 -4.01 -4.09 -10.06
CA GLN A 390 -2.70 -4.32 -10.66
C GLN A 390 -2.79 -4.34 -12.19
N ASN A 391 -1.97 -3.52 -12.85
CA ASN A 391 -1.79 -3.58 -14.30
C ASN A 391 -0.42 -4.18 -14.66
N TYR A 392 -0.43 -5.44 -15.10
CA TYR A 392 0.77 -6.19 -15.47
C TYR A 392 1.40 -5.76 -16.81
N GLY A 393 0.70 -4.95 -17.62
CA GLY A 393 1.14 -4.57 -18.97
C GLY A 393 2.06 -3.34 -19.04
N GLU A 394 2.11 -2.52 -17.99
CA GLU A 394 2.84 -1.23 -17.97
C GLU A 394 3.65 -1.05 -16.67
N MET A 395 4.20 -2.16 -16.17
CA MET A 395 4.88 -2.20 -14.87
C MET A 395 6.17 -1.36 -14.87
N ARG A 396 6.20 -0.33 -14.02
CA ARG A 396 7.41 0.42 -13.68
C ARG A 396 7.67 0.28 -12.18
N LEU A 397 8.91 -0.08 -11.83
CA LEU A 397 9.38 0.11 -10.46
C LEU A 397 9.31 1.61 -10.13
N PRO A 398 8.84 1.99 -8.94
CA PRO A 398 8.69 3.40 -8.59
C PRO A 398 10.03 4.13 -8.71
N SER A 399 10.00 5.31 -9.33
CA SER A 399 11.16 6.20 -9.41
C SER A 399 11.43 6.96 -8.09
N ARG A 400 10.59 6.74 -7.07
CA ARG A 400 10.59 7.46 -5.79
C ARG A 400 11.01 6.51 -4.66
N SER A 401 11.67 7.05 -3.64
CA SER A 401 12.05 6.26 -2.46
C SER A 401 10.80 5.90 -1.62
N LEU A 402 10.94 4.87 -0.80
CA LEU A 402 9.87 4.40 0.09
C LEU A 402 9.49 5.47 1.11
N GLU A 403 10.47 6.25 1.58
CA GLU A 403 10.30 7.36 2.52
C GLU A 403 9.32 8.41 1.99
N ALA A 404 9.33 8.68 0.68
CA ALA A 404 8.39 9.63 0.07
C ALA A 404 6.93 9.16 0.17
N TYR A 405 6.68 7.85 0.14
CA TYR A 405 5.34 7.30 0.37
C TYR A 405 4.94 7.42 1.84
N LEU A 406 5.86 7.20 2.77
CA LEU A 406 5.59 7.38 4.21
C LEU A 406 5.21 8.83 4.54
N GLU A 407 5.90 9.81 3.96
CA GLU A 407 5.59 11.23 4.14
C GLU A 407 4.19 11.62 3.59
N GLU A 408 3.74 10.96 2.53
CA GLU A 408 2.38 11.11 2.01
C GLU A 408 1.36 10.51 3.00
N PHE A 409 1.65 9.29 3.49
CA PHE A 409 0.77 8.58 4.41
C PHE A 409 0.71 9.20 5.81
N ASP A 410 1.74 9.94 6.24
CA ASP A 410 1.74 10.68 7.51
C ASP A 410 0.66 11.78 7.54
N ARG A 411 0.10 12.16 6.38
CA ARG A 411 -0.98 13.15 6.25
C ARG A 411 -2.37 12.53 6.18
N LEU A 412 -2.47 11.20 6.21
CA LEU A 412 -3.75 10.50 6.15
C LEU A 412 -4.61 10.82 7.37
N ASP A 413 -5.89 11.06 7.11
CA ASP A 413 -6.91 11.03 8.14
C ASP A 413 -7.22 9.56 8.47
N LEU A 414 -6.64 9.07 9.56
CA LEU A 414 -6.78 7.68 10.01
C LEU A 414 -8.24 7.28 10.28
N ASP A 415 -9.11 8.23 10.63
CA ASP A 415 -10.53 7.97 10.90
C ASP A 415 -11.33 7.68 9.63
N ARG A 416 -10.83 8.14 8.47
CA ARG A 416 -11.47 7.89 7.16
C ARG A 416 -11.02 6.60 6.50
N LEU A 417 -9.92 5.99 6.96
CA LEU A 417 -9.44 4.71 6.44
C LEU A 417 -10.30 3.55 6.92
N GLY A 418 -10.37 2.44 6.18
CA GLY A 418 -10.95 1.19 6.64
C GLY A 418 -9.99 0.39 7.54
N ASN A 419 -10.49 -0.71 8.13
CA ASN A 419 -9.69 -1.53 9.05
C ASN A 419 -8.50 -2.21 8.37
N GLU A 420 -8.67 -2.62 7.12
CA GLU A 420 -7.63 -3.30 6.36
C GLU A 420 -6.51 -2.33 5.99
N GLU A 421 -6.86 -1.14 5.51
CA GLU A 421 -5.94 -0.07 5.15
C GLU A 421 -5.12 0.38 6.36
N LEU A 422 -5.75 0.54 7.52
CA LEU A 422 -5.05 0.82 8.78
C LEU A 422 -4.08 -0.29 9.17
N GLY A 423 -4.46 -1.56 8.97
CA GLY A 423 -3.60 -2.70 9.26
C GLY A 423 -2.36 -2.74 8.36
N ILE A 424 -2.55 -2.45 7.07
CA ILE A 424 -1.45 -2.32 6.09
C ILE A 424 -0.53 -1.16 6.49
N LEU A 425 -1.11 0.00 6.79
CA LEU A 425 -0.36 1.19 7.16
C LEU A 425 0.44 1.01 8.46
N ALA A 426 -0.14 0.34 9.47
CA ALA A 426 0.53 0.02 10.73
C ALA A 426 1.73 -0.92 10.52
N GLN A 427 1.60 -1.92 9.66
CA GLN A 427 2.70 -2.83 9.31
C GLN A 427 3.79 -2.11 8.52
N LEU A 428 3.39 -1.23 7.61
CA LEU A 428 4.31 -0.39 6.86
C LEU A 428 5.13 0.45 7.83
N TYR A 429 4.50 1.21 8.74
CA TYR A 429 5.22 2.02 9.72
C TYR A 429 6.17 1.22 10.61
N GLN A 430 5.77 0.03 11.10
CA GLN A 430 6.67 -0.84 11.87
C GLN A 430 7.89 -1.30 11.09
N SER A 431 7.70 -1.65 9.80
CA SER A 431 8.79 -2.13 8.94
C SER A 431 9.89 -1.09 8.71
N TYR A 432 9.60 0.19 8.98
CA TYR A 432 10.53 1.32 8.81
C TYR A 432 10.76 2.09 10.11
N ASP A 433 10.56 1.43 11.26
CA ASP A 433 10.85 1.98 12.58
C ASP A 433 10.12 3.31 12.90
N ARG A 434 8.92 3.49 12.33
CA ARG A 434 8.00 4.61 12.61
C ARG A 434 7.02 4.22 13.73
N SER A 435 7.55 3.90 14.90
CA SER A 435 6.77 3.32 16.01
C SER A 435 5.62 4.20 16.50
N GLU A 436 5.80 5.53 16.55
CA GLU A 436 4.72 6.48 16.88
C GLU A 436 3.57 6.43 15.85
N ALA A 437 3.89 6.40 14.56
CA ALA A 437 2.89 6.33 13.50
C ALA A 437 2.16 4.98 13.51
N ALA A 438 2.89 3.88 13.73
CA ALA A 438 2.30 2.56 13.91
C ALA A 438 1.38 2.50 15.15
N TYR A 439 1.78 3.13 16.25
CA TYR A 439 0.98 3.21 17.47
C TYR A 439 -0.36 3.90 17.21
N ARG A 440 -0.36 5.05 16.52
CA ARG A 440 -1.57 5.77 16.13
C ARG A 440 -2.52 4.89 15.30
N CYS A 441 -1.99 4.13 14.33
CA CYS A 441 -2.79 3.21 13.52
C CYS A 441 -3.42 2.08 14.34
N TYR A 442 -2.65 1.37 15.18
CA TYR A 442 -3.20 0.28 15.99
C TYR A 442 -4.15 0.75 17.08
N ARG A 443 -3.90 1.93 17.67
CA ARG A 443 -4.83 2.55 18.62
C ARG A 443 -6.16 2.86 17.94
N ASN A 444 -6.13 3.42 16.73
CA ASN A 444 -7.35 3.65 15.94
C ASN A 444 -8.09 2.33 15.66
N LEU A 445 -7.36 1.29 15.21
CA LEU A 445 -7.92 -0.04 14.98
C LEU A 445 -8.56 -0.67 16.21
N ALA A 446 -7.91 -0.59 17.36
CA ALA A 446 -8.41 -1.19 18.60
C ALA A 446 -9.76 -0.61 19.04
N GLY A 447 -10.05 0.65 18.69
CA GLY A 447 -11.33 1.32 18.94
C GLY A 447 -12.45 0.95 17.98
N ARG A 448 -12.21 0.09 16.97
CA ARG A 448 -13.18 -0.21 15.91
C ARG A 448 -13.88 -1.55 16.09
N ARG A 449 -14.94 -1.73 15.29
CA ARG A 449 -15.67 -3.01 15.20
C ARG A 449 -14.78 -4.05 14.51
N LEU A 450 -14.11 -4.84 15.33
CA LEU A 450 -13.27 -5.99 14.98
C LEU A 450 -13.81 -7.26 15.64
N SER A 451 -13.41 -8.43 15.12
CA SER A 451 -13.57 -9.68 15.88
C SER A 451 -12.79 -9.59 17.20
N SER A 452 -13.19 -10.36 18.22
CA SER A 452 -12.53 -10.33 19.52
C SER A 452 -11.04 -10.69 19.43
N GLU A 453 -10.66 -11.57 18.51
CA GLU A 453 -9.26 -11.96 18.31
C GLU A 453 -8.44 -10.85 17.64
N GLU A 454 -8.97 -10.22 16.58
CA GLU A 454 -8.31 -9.10 15.90
C GLU A 454 -8.14 -7.91 16.83
N ARG A 455 -9.17 -7.57 17.61
CA ARG A 455 -9.11 -6.46 18.57
C ARG A 455 -8.06 -6.71 19.64
N ARG A 456 -8.00 -7.94 20.17
CA ARG A 456 -6.98 -8.33 21.15
C ARG A 456 -5.57 -8.23 20.57
N ARG A 457 -5.36 -8.69 19.34
CA ARG A 457 -4.06 -8.58 18.65
C ARG A 457 -3.66 -7.11 18.43
N ALA A 458 -4.55 -6.30 17.87
CA ALA A 458 -4.32 -4.87 17.62
C ALA A 458 -4.05 -4.10 18.92
N GLY A 459 -4.86 -4.32 19.96
CA GLY A 459 -4.70 -3.71 21.27
C GLY A 459 -3.39 -4.09 21.95
N ALA A 460 -2.96 -5.37 21.85
CA ALA A 460 -1.70 -5.81 22.44
C ALA A 460 -0.48 -5.16 21.77
N VAL A 461 -0.51 -5.02 20.43
CA VAL A 461 0.55 -4.31 19.69
C VAL A 461 0.52 -2.81 20.01
N ALA A 462 -0.67 -2.19 20.03
CA ALA A 462 -0.83 -0.80 20.43
C ALA A 462 -0.27 -0.53 21.82
N ALA A 463 -0.55 -1.40 22.80
CA ALA A 463 -0.06 -1.24 24.17
C ALA A 463 1.46 -1.37 24.25
N ALA A 464 2.06 -2.32 23.52
CA ALA A 464 3.50 -2.48 23.47
C ALA A 464 4.20 -1.27 22.82
N LEU A 465 3.64 -0.76 21.72
CA LEU A 465 4.14 0.45 21.07
C LEU A 465 3.96 1.69 21.96
N ALA A 466 2.84 1.81 22.69
CA ALA A 466 2.65 2.88 23.67
C ALA A 466 3.73 2.89 24.76
N VAL A 467 4.12 1.71 25.27
CA VAL A 467 5.23 1.57 26.22
C VAL A 467 6.55 2.03 25.59
N ARG A 468 6.82 1.64 24.33
CA ARG A 468 8.02 2.07 23.59
C ARG A 468 8.06 3.60 23.40
N GLU A 469 6.93 4.20 23.10
CA GLU A 469 6.74 5.66 22.95
C GLU A 469 6.58 6.39 24.29
N ARG A 470 6.66 5.68 25.43
CA ARG A 470 6.49 6.22 26.80
C ARG A 470 5.11 6.82 27.09
N ASP A 471 4.09 6.49 26.30
CA ASP A 471 2.69 6.73 26.65
C ASP A 471 2.20 5.68 27.64
N TYR A 472 2.71 5.73 28.87
CA TYR A 472 2.37 4.77 29.92
C TYR A 472 0.89 4.84 30.32
N ALA A 473 0.27 6.02 30.25
CA ALA A 473 -1.16 6.19 30.52
C ALA A 473 -2.02 5.48 29.46
N GLY A 474 -1.72 5.70 28.18
CA GLY A 474 -2.36 5.02 27.06
C GLY A 474 -2.11 3.51 27.06
N ALA A 475 -0.89 3.08 27.39
CA ALA A 475 -0.56 1.66 27.56
C ALA A 475 -1.40 1.02 28.68
N ALA A 476 -1.56 1.71 29.82
CA ALA A 476 -2.35 1.21 30.94
C ALA A 476 -3.83 1.06 30.56
N GLU A 477 -4.40 2.02 29.85
CA GLU A 477 -5.76 1.94 29.33
C GLU A 477 -5.94 0.72 28.42
N LEU A 478 -5.05 0.53 27.45
CA LEU A 478 -5.11 -0.58 26.50
C LEU A 478 -4.96 -1.94 27.19
N TYR A 479 -4.02 -2.10 28.14
CA TYR A 479 -3.90 -3.35 28.88
C TYR A 479 -5.10 -3.63 29.79
N ARG A 480 -5.72 -2.61 30.41
CA ARG A 480 -6.96 -2.78 31.18
C ARG A 480 -8.10 -3.26 30.28
N GLN A 481 -8.24 -2.72 29.08
CA GLN A 481 -9.23 -3.16 28.09
C GLN A 481 -8.99 -4.64 27.71
N LEU A 482 -7.75 -5.02 27.40
CA LEU A 482 -7.39 -6.40 27.06
C LEU A 482 -7.69 -7.40 28.20
N LEU A 483 -7.43 -7.00 29.45
CA LEU A 483 -7.72 -7.79 30.64
C LEU A 483 -9.22 -7.94 30.89
N ALA A 484 -10.00 -6.86 30.65
CA ALA A 484 -11.45 -6.88 30.77
C ALA A 484 -12.09 -7.80 29.71
N GLU A 485 -11.54 -7.86 28.50
CA GLU A 485 -12.03 -8.77 27.46
C GLU A 485 -11.75 -10.24 27.77
N ARG A 486 -10.51 -10.57 28.13
CA ARG A 486 -10.14 -11.92 28.60
C ARG A 486 -8.85 -11.85 29.42
N PRO A 487 -8.90 -12.17 30.73
CA PRO A 487 -7.74 -12.19 31.60
C PRO A 487 -6.60 -13.03 31.02
N ALA A 488 -5.38 -12.51 31.12
CA ALA A 488 -4.17 -13.24 30.79
C ALA A 488 -3.01 -12.81 31.70
N PRO A 489 -2.26 -13.76 32.28
CA PRO A 489 -1.14 -13.45 33.17
C PRO A 489 -0.11 -12.51 32.53
N GLU A 490 0.20 -12.72 31.25
CA GLU A 490 1.10 -11.85 30.46
C GLU A 490 0.70 -10.36 30.51
N PHE A 491 -0.60 -10.04 30.46
CA PHE A 491 -1.11 -8.67 30.46
C PHE A 491 -1.20 -8.11 31.88
N LEU A 492 -1.39 -8.95 32.91
CA LEU A 492 -1.28 -8.53 34.31
C LEU A 492 0.15 -8.09 34.62
N VAL A 493 1.15 -8.87 34.20
CA VAL A 493 2.57 -8.52 34.37
C VAL A 493 2.87 -7.20 33.64
N LYS A 494 2.50 -7.09 32.36
CA LYS A 494 2.75 -5.88 31.57
C LYS A 494 2.05 -4.64 32.14
N LEU A 495 0.79 -4.75 32.56
CA LEU A 495 0.09 -3.65 33.22
C LEU A 495 0.76 -3.29 34.55
N GLY A 496 1.20 -4.28 35.34
CA GLY A 496 1.92 -4.05 36.59
C GLY A 496 3.19 -3.23 36.39
N TRP A 497 4.00 -3.57 35.38
CA TRP A 497 5.18 -2.79 34.99
C TRP A 497 4.83 -1.37 34.54
N VAL A 498 3.74 -1.21 33.79
CA VAL A 498 3.25 0.12 33.39
C VAL A 498 2.80 0.95 34.61
N GLN A 499 2.06 0.36 35.55
CA GLN A 499 1.66 1.05 36.78
C GLN A 499 2.87 1.46 37.63
N LEU A 500 3.89 0.59 37.70
CA LEU A 500 5.14 0.90 38.39
C LEU A 500 5.86 2.11 37.76
N ARG A 501 5.85 2.22 36.43
CA ARG A 501 6.41 3.40 35.72
C ARG A 501 5.57 4.67 35.94
N LEU A 502 4.27 4.53 36.15
CA LEU A 502 3.38 5.65 36.53
C LEU A 502 3.50 6.04 38.02
N GLY A 503 4.23 5.28 38.83
CA GLY A 503 4.32 5.49 40.29
C GLY A 503 3.12 4.96 41.08
N GLU A 504 2.23 4.20 40.45
CA GLU A 504 1.02 3.63 41.05
C GLU A 504 1.33 2.32 41.79
N LEU A 505 2.14 2.41 42.85
CA LEU A 505 2.79 1.27 43.50
C LEU A 505 1.82 0.21 44.04
N ASP A 506 0.71 0.62 44.63
CA ASP A 506 -0.30 -0.31 45.18
C ASP A 506 -1.04 -1.08 44.07
N GLN A 507 -1.34 -0.39 42.96
CA GLN A 507 -1.95 -1.02 41.79
C GLN A 507 -0.95 -2.01 41.16
N ALA A 508 0.31 -1.61 41.01
CA ALA A 508 1.38 -2.47 40.48
C ALA A 508 1.56 -3.74 41.32
N ASP A 509 1.69 -3.62 42.64
CA ASP A 509 1.83 -4.76 43.56
C ASP A 509 0.63 -5.71 43.50
N THR A 510 -0.58 -5.15 43.43
CA THR A 510 -1.82 -5.94 43.27
C THR A 510 -1.80 -6.75 41.98
N LEU A 511 -1.45 -6.12 40.86
CA LEU A 511 -1.38 -6.78 39.55
C LEU A 511 -0.30 -7.85 39.51
N PHE A 512 0.87 -7.62 40.10
CA PHE A 512 1.92 -8.63 40.16
C PHE A 512 1.51 -9.83 41.03
N ARG A 513 0.89 -9.62 42.20
CA ARG A 513 0.34 -10.74 43.00
C ARG A 513 -0.71 -11.54 42.24
N GLN A 514 -1.58 -10.86 41.49
CA GLN A 514 -2.56 -11.53 40.63
C GLN A 514 -1.86 -12.36 39.55
N ALA A 515 -0.82 -11.83 38.91
CA ALA A 515 -0.04 -12.56 37.90
C ALA A 515 0.68 -13.78 38.48
N GLU A 516 1.28 -13.66 39.67
CA GLU A 516 1.97 -14.77 40.36
C GLU A 516 1.05 -15.94 40.67
N THR A 517 -0.22 -15.67 40.97
CA THR A 517 -1.22 -16.67 41.38
C THR A 517 -2.18 -17.08 40.26
N ALA A 518 -2.14 -16.41 39.11
CA ALA A 518 -3.06 -16.68 38.01
C ALA A 518 -2.91 -18.10 37.46
N ALA A 519 -4.06 -18.72 37.17
CA ALA A 519 -4.13 -20.00 36.47
C ALA A 519 -3.52 -19.85 35.06
N GLY A 520 -2.67 -20.80 34.67
CA GLY A 520 -1.98 -20.78 33.37
C GLY A 520 -0.78 -19.83 33.27
N ALA A 521 -0.39 -19.14 34.34
CA ALA A 521 0.81 -18.30 34.33
C ALA A 521 2.08 -19.13 34.14
N ARG A 522 2.85 -18.79 33.11
CA ARG A 522 4.13 -19.43 32.74
C ARG A 522 5.21 -19.10 33.80
N PRO A 523 6.25 -19.94 33.96
CA PRO A 523 7.32 -19.67 34.91
C PRO A 523 7.97 -18.30 34.73
N GLU A 524 8.15 -17.86 33.48
CA GLU A 524 8.68 -16.53 33.13
C GLU A 524 7.77 -15.39 33.64
N GLU A 525 6.46 -15.52 33.52
CA GLU A 525 5.49 -14.49 33.94
C GLU A 525 5.47 -14.37 35.47
N ARG A 526 5.49 -15.51 36.17
CA ARG A 526 5.59 -15.52 37.64
C ARG A 526 6.89 -14.89 38.09
N ARG A 527 8.01 -15.25 37.45
CA ARG A 527 9.33 -14.68 37.73
C ARG A 527 9.33 -13.17 37.54
N LEU A 528 8.85 -12.67 36.41
CA LEU A 528 8.76 -11.23 36.14
C LEU A 528 7.85 -10.51 37.14
N ALA A 529 6.75 -11.14 37.55
CA ALA A 529 5.88 -10.58 38.58
C ALA A 529 6.58 -10.49 39.96
N THR A 530 7.34 -11.52 40.35
CA THR A 530 8.14 -11.48 41.59
C THR A 530 9.21 -10.38 41.55
N ILE A 531 9.88 -10.19 40.41
CA ILE A 531 10.82 -9.07 40.20
C ILE A 531 10.07 -7.74 40.33
N GLY A 532 8.91 -7.60 39.67
CA GLY A 532 8.09 -6.40 39.75
C GLY A 532 7.69 -6.03 41.19
N ARG A 533 7.36 -7.01 42.02
CA ARG A 533 7.10 -6.80 43.46
C ARG A 533 8.35 -6.34 44.22
N GLY A 534 9.51 -6.91 43.90
CA GLY A 534 10.79 -6.41 44.41
C GLY A 534 11.02 -4.94 44.02
N ASP A 535 10.71 -4.57 42.77
CA ASP A 535 10.86 -3.19 42.30
C ASP A 535 9.86 -2.23 42.98
N VAL A 536 8.64 -2.69 43.31
CA VAL A 536 7.69 -1.93 44.15
C VAL A 536 8.31 -1.65 45.52
N LEU A 537 8.82 -2.69 46.20
CA LEU A 537 9.45 -2.55 47.52
C LEU A 537 10.67 -1.61 47.46
N ARG A 538 11.44 -1.69 46.37
CA ARG A 538 12.56 -0.79 46.10
C ARG A 538 12.11 0.66 46.03
N GLN A 539 11.08 0.97 45.24
CA GLN A 539 10.53 2.34 45.16
C GLN A 539 9.91 2.82 46.47
N ARG A 540 9.37 1.91 47.30
CA ARG A 540 8.92 2.22 48.67
C ARG A 540 10.08 2.50 49.63
N GLY A 541 11.31 2.13 49.29
CA GLY A 541 12.48 2.26 50.16
C GLY A 541 12.69 1.07 51.11
N GLU A 542 11.95 -0.02 50.91
CA GLU A 542 12.01 -1.22 51.75
C GLU A 542 13.16 -2.13 51.29
N ALA A 543 14.40 -1.67 51.47
CA ALA A 543 15.60 -2.29 50.88
C ALA A 543 15.77 -3.77 51.22
N GLU A 544 15.57 -4.14 52.49
CA GLU A 544 15.73 -5.54 52.92
C GLU A 544 14.61 -6.42 52.36
N ALA A 545 13.37 -5.93 52.32
CA ALA A 545 12.26 -6.67 51.72
C ALA A 545 12.48 -6.86 50.20
N ALA A 546 12.96 -5.84 49.50
CA ALA A 546 13.32 -5.93 48.09
C ALA A 546 14.45 -6.97 47.87
N ARG A 547 15.48 -6.96 48.72
CA ARG A 547 16.58 -7.95 48.69
C ARG A 547 16.04 -9.38 48.86
N GLN A 548 15.17 -9.61 49.83
CA GLN A 548 14.56 -10.93 50.06
C GLN A 548 13.68 -11.38 48.88
N ALA A 549 13.03 -10.46 48.18
CA ALA A 549 12.27 -10.77 46.97
C ALA A 549 13.17 -11.17 45.77
N TYR A 550 14.31 -10.50 45.61
CA TYR A 550 15.24 -10.75 44.50
C TYR A 550 16.16 -11.96 44.69
N LEU A 551 16.54 -12.25 45.94
CA LEU A 551 17.55 -13.28 46.27
C LEU A 551 17.22 -14.67 45.69
N PRO A 552 15.97 -15.18 45.74
CA PRO A 552 15.63 -16.48 45.17
C PRO A 552 15.69 -16.53 43.64
N LEU A 553 15.65 -15.38 42.97
CA LEU A 553 15.58 -15.27 41.50
C LEU A 553 16.95 -15.14 40.84
N THR A 554 18.00 -14.99 41.65
CA THR A 554 19.37 -14.80 41.20
C THR A 554 20.08 -16.15 41.22
N GLU A 555 20.32 -16.74 40.04
CA GLU A 555 21.03 -18.02 39.92
C GLU A 555 22.48 -17.90 40.41
N ARG A 556 22.96 -18.87 41.21
CA ARG A 556 24.30 -18.85 41.83
C ARG A 556 25.48 -19.05 40.86
N GLY A 557 25.22 -19.29 39.56
CA GLY A 557 26.26 -19.65 38.58
C GLY A 557 26.91 -18.44 37.90
N ASN A 558 28.24 -18.35 37.99
CA ASN A 558 29.15 -17.41 37.29
C ASN A 558 28.65 -15.95 37.20
N LEU A 559 28.15 -15.44 38.32
CA LEU A 559 27.53 -14.12 38.46
C LEU A 559 28.43 -12.99 37.95
N GLU A 560 29.71 -12.97 38.32
CA GLU A 560 30.65 -11.92 37.93
C GLU A 560 30.85 -11.83 36.40
N SER A 561 30.97 -12.98 35.72
CA SER A 561 31.12 -13.05 34.27
C SER A 561 29.87 -12.55 33.53
N ARG A 562 28.68 -12.96 34.00
CA ARG A 562 27.39 -12.48 33.45
C ARG A 562 27.23 -10.98 33.67
N ASN A 563 27.58 -10.49 34.87
CA ASN A 563 27.48 -9.08 35.22
C ASN A 563 28.35 -8.19 34.32
N GLY A 564 29.61 -8.58 34.12
CA GLY A 564 30.53 -7.85 33.24
C GLY A 564 30.11 -7.87 31.77
N TRP A 565 29.47 -8.95 31.31
CA TRP A 565 28.97 -9.04 29.93
C TRP A 565 27.82 -8.07 29.66
N TYR A 566 26.82 -7.98 30.55
CA TYR A 566 25.69 -7.07 30.39
C TYR A 566 26.11 -5.59 30.43
N ASP A 567 26.98 -5.21 31.36
CA ASP A 567 27.51 -3.85 31.46
C ASP A 567 28.18 -3.41 30.15
N GLN A 568 29.03 -4.27 29.57
CA GLN A 568 29.69 -3.99 28.30
C GLN A 568 28.69 -3.85 27.13
N GLN A 569 27.65 -4.67 27.08
CA GLN A 569 26.58 -4.58 26.07
C GLN A 569 25.83 -3.26 26.17
N VAL A 570 25.39 -2.88 27.38
CA VAL A 570 24.69 -1.60 27.60
C VAL A 570 25.57 -0.44 27.19
N LEU A 571 26.82 -0.39 27.66
CA LEU A 571 27.77 0.66 27.33
C LEU A 571 28.12 0.71 25.83
N TYR A 572 28.12 -0.43 25.13
CA TYR A 572 28.30 -0.47 23.68
C TYR A 572 27.19 0.32 22.96
N TYR A 573 25.92 0.04 23.25
CA TYR A 573 24.80 0.75 22.61
C TYR A 573 24.69 2.21 23.03
N VAL A 574 25.00 2.53 24.30
CA VAL A 574 25.10 3.94 24.77
C VAL A 574 26.13 4.71 23.94
N ARG A 575 27.31 4.15 23.65
CA ARG A 575 28.33 4.81 22.81
C ARG A 575 27.88 5.02 21.37
N GLN A 576 27.04 4.13 20.84
CA GLN A 576 26.45 4.27 19.50
C GLN A 576 25.27 5.23 19.46
N LYS A 577 24.85 5.79 20.61
CA LYS A 577 23.63 6.59 20.78
C LYS A 577 22.35 5.83 20.43
N ASP A 578 22.40 4.50 20.44
CA ASP A 578 21.22 3.65 20.33
C ASP A 578 20.65 3.41 21.74
N PHE A 579 19.98 4.44 22.26
CA PHE A 579 19.50 4.43 23.65
C PHE A 579 18.28 3.52 23.86
N PHE A 580 17.59 3.13 22.79
CA PHE A 580 16.50 2.17 22.89
C PHE A 580 17.06 0.77 23.14
N THR A 581 17.98 0.31 22.27
CA THR A 581 18.62 -1.00 22.46
C THR A 581 19.44 -1.03 23.75
N ALA A 582 20.10 0.07 24.13
CA ALA A 582 20.77 0.17 25.42
C ALA A 582 19.81 -0.06 26.60
N TRP A 583 18.60 0.51 26.54
CA TRP A 583 17.58 0.33 27.57
C TRP A 583 17.07 -1.11 27.61
N GLU A 584 16.80 -1.74 26.45
CA GLU A 584 16.37 -3.14 26.40
C GLU A 584 17.42 -4.08 27.02
N ARG A 585 18.71 -3.84 26.75
CA ARG A 585 19.80 -4.62 27.36
C ARG A 585 19.91 -4.38 28.86
N LEU A 586 19.66 -3.16 29.32
CA LEU A 586 19.67 -2.83 30.74
C LEU A 586 18.51 -3.50 31.49
N GLU A 587 17.29 -3.48 30.94
CA GLU A 587 16.14 -4.20 31.52
C GLU A 587 16.42 -5.70 31.57
N ALA A 588 16.93 -6.29 30.48
CA ALA A 588 17.30 -7.71 30.44
C ALA A 588 18.32 -8.09 31.53
N TRP A 589 19.30 -7.23 31.81
CA TRP A 589 20.24 -7.42 32.91
C TRP A 589 19.53 -7.42 34.27
N GLY A 590 18.65 -6.44 34.51
CA GLY A 590 17.88 -6.35 35.74
C GLY A 590 16.82 -7.44 35.90
N GLU A 591 16.38 -8.05 34.80
CA GLU A 591 15.52 -9.22 34.82
C GLU A 591 16.32 -10.48 35.14
N GLU A 592 17.47 -10.71 34.50
CA GLU A 592 18.29 -11.90 34.78
C GLU A 592 18.92 -11.87 36.18
N LEU A 593 19.42 -10.71 36.61
CA LEU A 593 20.13 -10.53 37.88
C LEU A 593 19.52 -9.40 38.72
N PRO A 594 18.33 -9.57 39.32
CA PRO A 594 17.60 -8.47 39.94
C PRO A 594 18.34 -7.77 41.10
N LEU A 595 19.25 -8.46 41.78
CA LEU A 595 20.08 -7.88 42.84
C LEU A 595 20.93 -6.68 42.38
N VAL A 596 21.30 -6.61 41.09
CA VAL A 596 22.11 -5.51 40.54
C VAL A 596 21.39 -4.16 40.62
N LYS A 597 20.04 -4.16 40.73
CA LYS A 597 19.21 -2.98 40.97
C LYS A 597 19.37 -2.38 42.37
N LEU A 598 19.92 -3.14 43.32
CA LEU A 598 20.28 -2.69 44.67
C LEU A 598 21.78 -2.34 44.80
N GLU A 599 22.62 -2.89 43.92
CA GLU A 599 24.08 -2.67 43.95
C GLU A 599 24.48 -1.30 43.40
N GLY A 600 23.77 -0.82 42.38
CA GLY A 600 23.83 0.57 41.89
C GLY A 600 24.33 0.75 40.47
N ALA A 601 25.11 -0.18 39.92
CA ALA A 601 25.58 -0.10 38.53
C ALA A 601 24.41 0.03 37.54
N TRP A 602 23.35 -0.75 37.76
CA TRP A 602 22.12 -0.70 36.98
C TRP A 602 21.45 0.68 37.04
N SER A 603 21.25 1.22 38.25
CA SER A 603 20.61 2.53 38.47
C SER A 603 21.41 3.68 37.85
N ILE A 604 22.75 3.63 37.92
CA ILE A 604 23.63 4.62 37.29
C ILE A 604 23.48 4.60 35.77
N LEU A 605 23.44 3.42 35.15
CA LEU A 605 23.24 3.30 33.70
C LEU A 605 21.83 3.69 33.29
N ALA A 606 20.81 3.31 34.06
CA ALA A 606 19.42 3.72 33.83
C ALA A 606 19.29 5.24 33.80
N ALA A 607 19.87 5.92 34.80
CA ALA A 607 19.85 7.37 34.88
C ALA A 607 20.61 8.06 33.74
N ARG A 608 21.74 7.51 33.30
CA ARG A 608 22.49 8.01 32.14
C ARG A 608 21.70 7.88 30.84
N ILE A 609 21.11 6.71 30.61
CA ILE A 609 20.23 6.50 29.43
C ILE A 609 19.04 7.45 29.49
N GLY A 610 18.44 7.65 30.66
CA GLY A 610 17.35 8.59 30.88
C GLY A 610 17.74 10.03 30.53
N LEU A 611 18.88 10.52 31.03
CA LEU A 611 19.44 11.84 30.71
C LEU A 611 19.61 12.07 29.21
N GLU A 612 20.21 11.11 28.51
CA GLU A 612 20.44 11.19 27.06
C GLU A 612 19.12 11.16 26.26
N ARG A 613 18.14 10.38 26.74
CA ARG A 613 16.79 10.31 26.17
C ARG A 613 15.86 11.44 26.66
N LYS A 614 16.40 12.44 27.38
CA LYS A 614 15.66 13.57 27.98
C LYS A 614 14.50 13.16 28.91
N ASP A 615 14.59 11.97 29.47
CA ASP A 615 13.66 11.43 30.47
C ASP A 615 14.15 11.78 31.87
N TYR A 616 14.06 13.08 32.16
CA TYR A 616 14.60 13.66 33.38
C TYR A 616 13.84 13.17 34.61
N ASP A 617 12.52 13.02 34.51
CA ASP A 617 11.70 12.52 35.61
C ASP A 617 11.99 11.06 35.93
N GLY A 618 12.10 10.19 34.91
CA GLY A 618 12.48 8.79 35.10
C GLY A 618 13.90 8.64 35.65
N ALA A 619 14.86 9.40 35.12
CA ALA A 619 16.24 9.40 35.63
C ALA A 619 16.30 9.86 37.10
N ARG A 620 15.57 10.93 37.45
CA ARG A 620 15.49 11.42 38.83
C ARG A 620 14.87 10.37 39.76
N GLN A 621 13.70 9.83 39.41
CA GLN A 621 12.99 8.84 40.21
C GLN A 621 13.87 7.61 40.49
N GLU A 622 14.61 7.14 39.47
CA GLU A 622 15.51 6.00 39.62
C GLU A 622 16.67 6.31 40.58
N LEU A 623 17.31 7.47 40.43
CA LEU A 623 18.41 7.89 41.29
C LEU A 623 17.97 8.08 42.75
N GLU A 624 16.82 8.73 42.97
CA GLU A 624 16.24 8.93 44.29
C GLU A 624 15.87 7.58 44.94
N THR A 625 15.26 6.67 44.16
CA THR A 625 14.95 5.30 44.59
C THR A 625 16.23 4.58 45.03
N PHE A 626 17.28 4.61 44.21
CA PHE A 626 18.56 3.99 44.54
C PHE A 626 19.17 4.56 45.82
N LEU A 627 19.15 5.89 45.98
CA LEU A 627 19.69 6.54 47.18
C LEU A 627 18.90 6.19 48.44
N LYS A 628 17.59 5.97 48.32
CA LYS A 628 16.70 5.57 49.42
C LYS A 628 16.96 4.14 49.90
N VAL A 629 17.30 3.22 49.01
CA VAL A 629 17.52 1.80 49.36
C VAL A 629 18.98 1.45 49.70
N THR A 630 19.88 2.43 49.69
CA THR A 630 21.30 2.25 50.03
C THR A 630 21.68 3.08 51.26
N ASP A 631 21.03 2.81 52.39
CA ASP A 631 21.00 3.67 53.58
C ASP A 631 22.22 3.58 54.53
N SER A 632 23.40 3.18 54.04
CA SER A 632 24.64 3.33 54.83
C SER A 632 25.60 4.30 54.13
N GLU A 633 25.86 5.43 54.79
CA GLU A 633 26.74 6.50 54.32
C GLU A 633 28.18 6.07 54.02
N ALA A 634 28.60 4.89 54.49
CA ALA A 634 29.92 4.32 54.24
C ALA A 634 29.78 2.94 53.59
N GLY A 635 29.98 2.85 52.27
CA GLY A 635 30.25 1.55 51.63
C GLY A 635 29.85 1.39 50.17
N ASN A 636 28.78 2.05 49.69
CA ASN A 636 28.36 1.86 48.29
C ASN A 636 29.10 2.80 47.33
N ALA A 637 29.92 2.22 46.45
CA ALA A 637 30.78 2.94 45.50
C ALA A 637 30.02 3.78 44.45
N TYR A 638 28.73 3.51 44.22
CA TYR A 638 27.92 4.20 43.21
C TYR A 638 27.15 5.40 43.75
N ARG A 639 27.02 5.56 45.08
CA ARG A 639 26.32 6.71 45.69
C ARG A 639 26.88 8.08 45.27
N PRO A 640 28.20 8.32 45.23
CA PRO A 640 28.75 9.60 44.76
C PRO A 640 28.34 9.90 43.32
N GLY A 641 28.34 8.88 42.45
CA GLY A 641 27.89 9.00 41.07
C GLY A 641 26.39 9.29 40.96
N ALA A 642 25.56 8.66 41.79
CA ALA A 642 24.12 8.89 41.77
C ALA A 642 23.76 10.34 42.18
N VAL A 643 24.38 10.86 43.24
CA VAL A 643 24.19 12.26 43.67
C VAL A 643 24.70 13.23 42.61
N TYR A 644 25.84 12.94 41.97
CA TYR A 644 26.35 13.74 40.85
C TYR A 644 25.37 13.75 39.66
N LEU A 645 24.82 12.60 39.28
CA LEU A 645 23.85 12.50 38.18
C LEU A 645 22.53 13.21 38.50
N LEU A 646 22.06 13.22 39.75
CA LEU A 646 20.92 14.05 40.15
C LEU A 646 21.18 15.54 39.89
N GLY A 647 22.39 16.00 40.20
CA GLY A 647 22.84 17.34 39.84
C GLY A 647 22.73 17.59 38.33
N GLN A 648 23.18 16.64 37.50
CA GLN A 648 23.06 16.75 36.03
C GLN A 648 21.60 16.77 35.54
N VAL A 649 20.70 16.01 36.16
CA VAL A 649 19.27 16.03 35.84
C VAL A 649 18.68 17.40 36.09
N TRP A 650 18.89 17.97 37.29
CA TRP A 650 18.41 19.31 37.62
C TRP A 650 19.05 20.40 36.75
N GLU A 651 20.34 20.27 36.43
CA GLU A 651 21.04 21.18 35.51
C GLU A 651 20.39 21.16 34.12
N ALA A 652 20.10 19.97 33.59
CA ALA A 652 19.44 19.81 32.29
C ALA A 652 18.00 20.36 32.26
N GLN A 653 17.32 20.37 33.41
CA GLN A 653 16.01 21.01 33.60
C GLN A 653 16.08 22.53 33.85
N GLY A 654 17.29 23.12 33.88
CA GLY A 654 17.49 24.56 34.10
C GLY A 654 17.56 24.99 35.57
N GLU A 655 17.44 24.06 36.51
CA GLU A 655 17.43 24.29 37.97
C GLU A 655 18.85 24.36 38.53
N ARG A 656 19.64 25.32 38.06
CA ARG A 656 21.09 25.44 38.36
C ARG A 656 21.41 25.53 39.85
N ALA A 657 20.58 26.21 40.64
CA ALA A 657 20.79 26.34 42.08
C ALA A 657 20.65 24.98 42.79
N ARG A 658 19.64 24.18 42.40
CA ARG A 658 19.46 22.82 42.92
C ARG A 658 20.60 21.92 42.48
N ALA A 659 20.97 21.98 41.20
CA ALA A 659 22.09 21.22 40.64
C ALA A 659 23.40 21.48 41.41
N ARG A 660 23.71 22.75 41.68
CA ARG A 660 24.88 23.14 42.47
C ARG A 660 24.85 22.55 43.88
N GLY A 661 23.68 22.50 44.52
CA GLY A 661 23.51 21.85 45.83
C GLY A 661 23.91 20.38 45.82
N PHE A 662 23.48 19.63 44.81
CA PHE A 662 23.87 18.22 44.65
C PHE A 662 25.37 18.06 44.37
N TYR A 663 25.96 18.90 43.52
CA TYR A 663 27.41 18.86 43.30
C TYR A 663 28.20 19.16 44.58
N GLN A 664 27.76 20.14 45.37
CA GLN A 664 28.40 20.47 46.64
C GLN A 664 28.33 19.28 47.62
N GLN A 665 27.18 18.60 47.66
CA GLN A 665 27.00 17.39 48.46
C GLN A 665 28.01 16.29 48.07
N VAL A 666 28.34 16.15 46.77
CA VAL A 666 29.36 15.19 46.32
C VAL A 666 30.75 15.55 46.84
N VAL A 667 31.12 16.83 46.75
CA VAL A 667 32.42 17.34 47.23
C VAL A 667 32.55 17.14 48.74
N ASP A 668 31.52 17.49 49.51
CA ASP A 668 31.57 17.49 50.97
C ASP A 668 31.53 16.08 51.55
N ARG A 669 30.69 15.20 51.01
CA ARG A 669 30.44 13.85 51.55
C ARG A 669 31.36 12.80 50.95
N TYR A 670 31.91 13.03 49.75
CA TYR A 670 32.73 12.06 49.01
C TYR A 670 34.06 12.61 48.45
N PRO A 671 34.86 13.36 49.23
CA PRO A 671 36.01 14.14 48.74
C PRO A 671 37.13 13.32 48.09
N GLY A 672 37.25 12.02 48.41
CA GLY A 672 38.28 11.12 47.85
C GLY A 672 37.89 10.42 46.54
N THR A 673 36.72 10.71 45.98
CA THR A 673 36.22 10.02 44.79
C THR A 673 36.48 10.82 43.51
N SER A 674 36.60 10.14 42.36
CA SER A 674 36.71 10.82 41.06
C SER A 674 35.51 11.75 40.77
N TRP A 675 34.35 11.45 41.35
CA TRP A 675 33.14 12.26 41.26
C TRP A 675 33.26 13.62 41.94
N ALA A 676 34.00 13.74 43.05
CA ALA A 676 34.21 15.02 43.72
C ALA A 676 35.00 16.00 42.85
N GLY A 677 35.99 15.52 42.10
CA GLY A 677 36.71 16.34 41.10
C GLY A 677 35.77 16.85 40.01
N LEU A 678 34.95 15.96 39.41
CA LEU A 678 33.96 16.33 38.40
C LEU A 678 32.92 17.32 38.93
N ALA A 679 32.45 17.13 40.16
CA ALA A 679 31.49 18.00 40.82
C ALA A 679 32.09 19.40 41.09
N ALA A 680 33.32 19.47 41.60
CA ALA A 680 34.02 20.73 41.83
C ALA A 680 34.21 21.53 40.53
N ASP A 681 34.55 20.86 39.43
CA ASP A 681 34.68 21.51 38.12
C ASP A 681 33.34 22.00 37.57
N ARG A 682 32.25 21.26 37.82
CA ARG A 682 30.89 21.70 37.48
C ARG A 682 30.42 22.90 38.29
N ILE A 683 30.76 23.00 39.58
CA ILE A 683 30.41 24.15 40.45
C ILE A 683 31.12 25.45 40.01
N LYS A 684 32.32 25.33 39.44
CA LYS A 684 33.12 26.47 38.94
C LYS A 684 32.59 27.03 37.62
N LYS A 685 31.99 26.18 36.79
CA LYS A 685 31.34 26.55 35.52
C LYS A 685 29.95 27.12 35.79
#